data_AF-A0A832I1P6-F1
#
_entry.id   AF-A0A832I1P6-F1
#
_cell.length_a   1.000
_cell.length_b   1.000
_cell.length_c   1.000
_cell.angle_alpha   90.00
_cell.angle_beta   90.00
_cell.angle_gamma   90.00
#
_symmetry.space_group_name_H-M   'P 1'
#
loop_
_entity.id
_entity.type
_entity.pdbx_description
1 polymer ?
#
loop_
_entity_poly.entity_id
_entity_poly.type
_entity_poly.pdbx_seq_one_letter_code
_entity_poly.pdbx_strand_id
1 'polypeptide(L)'
;MTTQVGGSGPRVDGSESTMRHGAGGRRAMARAVAAGLVALSLAAGFAGWRVEAQERALPGSEDCVMCHQPGRPGRRVADEAPKFDAAALRASPHADLACDQCHADLKGKELPHAARLKRVDCGACHIRERQQHDESLHGVAEKRGERLAPTCKSCHGTHDVRRTADPRAATYPANIPLLCNRCHREGSPVASFSHTPPDSILQNYQESIHGEGLFRKGLLTTATCVSCHSAHHQLPHTDRRSSIHRDNIATTCQQCHVRIEEVHAKVVRGELWEKAPHQVPACVDCHEPHKIRRVFYAQGMADADCMACHAKRDLTGTRDGETVSMFVDRSELGHSRHQKVRCAQCHVGATPSAMRPCSTVQPRVDCSTCHAEVVQTYQRSVHGQLAARGSPDAPECVDCHGDHGILGKNETASRTFARNVPTLCGDCHRTGRKAALRYTGSQTQILEHYAESIHGKGLLKSGLVVTATCADCHTAHGELPKADPASSVHPRNVAQTCAQCHRGIYEQFQASVHSAAVSKSKDRLPTCADCHSAHTIGRAETQDFKLEVMSTCGNCHRALAETYFDTYHGKVSKLGYTKTAKCYDCHGAHDILPASDPRSHLSRDRIVETCASCHPGSNRRFAGYLTHATHHDPKKYPALFFAFWAMTGLLVGTFFMAGAHTLAWLPRSLAYRRMLKAEHALESPMHVRRFPKLYRNLHIMVITSFIALAITGMTLKFSYAPWAWWLARLLGGFEAAGFIHRVGALMTFAYFGIHLVDLFRRKRESGKSWAQFITGPGGMMFSATDLKEFIGSFKWFLGKGPRPQYGRWTYWEKFDYFAVFWGVAVIGLSGLMLWFPTFFTRFLPGWVLNVATIIHSDEALLAVGFIFTVHFFNTHFRPEKFPMDTVIFTGGIPLDEFKKDRPREYEELVRSGRLEEHLVPAPDPRDVRKWRIFGWIALSLGIGLILLILYAAIFTYR
;
A
#
# COMPACT_ATOMS: atom_id res chain seq x y z
N MET A 1 -3.68 -26.10 30.76
CA MET A 1 -3.42 -25.07 31.79
C MET A 1 -4.39 -23.93 31.57
N THR A 2 -5.49 -23.99 32.30
CA THR A 2 -6.60 -23.03 32.37
C THR A 2 -6.29 -22.00 33.45
N THR A 3 -6.63 -20.73 33.21
CA THR A 3 -7.01 -19.79 34.28
C THR A 3 -7.87 -18.66 33.69
N GLN A 4 -9.18 -18.78 33.94
CA GLN A 4 -10.13 -17.67 34.02
C GLN A 4 -10.20 -17.21 35.48
N VAL A 5 -10.27 -15.90 35.71
CA VAL A 5 -11.08 -15.17 36.73
C VAL A 5 -11.13 -13.72 36.20
N GLY A 6 -12.22 -12.97 36.01
CA GLY A 6 -13.48 -12.86 36.75
C GLY A 6 -13.47 -11.49 37.47
N GLY A 7 -14.35 -10.55 37.10
CA GLY A 7 -14.47 -9.26 37.81
C GLY A 7 -15.36 -8.24 37.10
N SER A 8 -16.54 -8.00 37.68
CA SER A 8 -17.68 -7.26 37.14
C SER A 8 -17.94 -5.92 37.85
N GLY A 9 -18.18 -4.86 37.06
CA GLY A 9 -19.01 -3.67 37.34
C GLY A 9 -18.36 -2.49 38.12
N PRO A 10 -18.96 -1.27 38.14
CA PRO A 10 -20.06 -0.72 37.32
C PRO A 10 -19.74 0.64 36.64
N ARG A 11 -20.68 1.11 35.79
CA ARG A 11 -20.72 2.42 35.11
C ARG A 11 -20.90 3.58 36.10
N VAL A 12 -20.24 4.72 35.82
CA VAL A 12 -20.67 6.07 36.22
C VAL A 12 -20.34 7.07 35.10
N ASP A 13 -21.29 7.98 34.87
CA ASP A 13 -21.31 9.08 33.93
C ASP A 13 -20.22 10.13 34.10
N GLY A 14 -19.92 10.82 32.99
CA GLY A 14 -19.78 12.28 32.95
C GLY A 14 -18.50 12.89 33.55
N SER A 15 -17.61 13.37 32.70
CA SER A 15 -17.14 14.77 32.79
C SER A 15 -16.27 15.15 31.60
N GLU A 16 -16.59 16.33 31.09
CA GLU A 16 -15.95 17.05 30.00
C GLU A 16 -14.47 17.31 30.29
N SER A 17 -13.60 17.09 29.29
CA SER A 17 -12.25 17.63 29.28
C SER A 17 -12.12 18.70 28.19
N THR A 18 -12.00 19.93 28.69
CA THR A 18 -11.02 20.95 28.28
C THR A 18 -10.85 21.26 26.79
N MET A 19 -11.16 22.52 26.41
CA MET A 19 -10.18 23.29 25.64
C MET A 19 -10.09 24.73 26.11
N ARG A 20 -8.85 25.08 26.49
CA ARG A 20 -8.35 26.41 26.78
C ARG A 20 -8.26 27.22 25.49
N HIS A 21 -8.73 28.46 25.51
CA HIS A 21 -8.12 29.55 24.77
C HIS A 21 -8.06 30.81 25.63
N GLY A 22 -6.84 31.23 25.93
CA GLY A 22 -6.54 32.56 26.41
C GLY A 22 -6.05 33.42 25.25
N ALA A 23 -6.64 34.59 25.09
CA ALA A 23 -6.03 35.75 24.47
C ALA A 23 -6.71 36.99 25.04
N GLY A 24 -5.90 37.94 25.49
CA GLY A 24 -6.29 39.02 26.38
C GLY A 24 -7.10 40.14 25.75
N GLY A 25 -7.83 40.85 26.61
CA GLY A 25 -8.54 42.08 26.29
C GLY A 25 -8.56 42.99 27.51
N ARG A 26 -7.45 43.69 27.74
CA ARG A 26 -7.36 44.85 28.64
C ARG A 26 -8.50 45.81 28.34
N ARG A 27 -9.46 45.95 29.26
CA ARG A 27 -10.35 47.13 29.47
C ARG A 27 -11.34 46.86 30.61
N ALA A 28 -10.80 46.59 31.80
CA ALA A 28 -11.55 46.56 33.05
C ALA A 28 -10.84 47.46 34.07
N MET A 29 -10.85 48.77 33.81
CA MET A 29 -10.48 49.82 34.76
C MET A 29 -10.87 51.20 34.19
N ALA A 30 -12.17 51.43 33.93
CA ALA A 30 -12.68 52.76 33.57
C ALA A 30 -14.23 52.93 33.69
N ARG A 31 -14.94 52.09 34.45
CA ARG A 31 -16.41 52.21 34.60
C ARG A 31 -16.94 51.95 36.01
N ALA A 32 -16.13 52.26 37.03
CA ALA A 32 -16.52 52.17 38.45
C ALA A 32 -16.54 53.54 39.17
N VAL A 33 -16.40 54.66 38.45
CA VAL A 33 -16.40 56.03 39.04
C VAL A 33 -17.52 56.93 38.49
N ALA A 34 -18.37 56.42 37.59
CA ALA A 34 -19.51 57.17 37.04
C ALA A 34 -20.89 56.64 37.49
N ALA A 35 -20.93 55.91 38.62
CA ALA A 35 -22.17 55.40 39.23
C ALA A 35 -22.50 56.06 40.59
N GLY A 36 -21.70 57.03 41.04
CA GLY A 36 -21.83 57.70 42.34
C GLY A 36 -22.15 59.20 42.30
N LEU A 37 -22.34 59.80 41.12
CA LEU A 37 -22.51 61.26 40.96
C LEU A 37 -23.71 61.67 40.08
N VAL A 38 -24.69 60.78 39.89
CA VAL A 38 -25.99 61.10 39.26
C VAL A 38 -27.18 60.83 40.21
N ALA A 39 -26.93 60.25 41.38
CA ALA A 39 -27.94 59.96 42.40
C ALA A 39 -28.20 61.12 43.39
N LEU A 40 -27.62 62.30 43.18
CA LEU A 40 -27.75 63.46 44.10
C LEU A 40 -27.95 64.82 43.39
N SER A 41 -28.56 64.80 42.20
CA SER A 41 -28.95 66.02 41.47
C SER A 41 -30.29 65.92 40.74
N LEU A 42 -31.12 64.89 41.01
CA LEU A 42 -32.49 64.75 40.49
C LEU A 42 -33.58 64.81 41.59
N ALA A 43 -33.26 65.33 42.78
CA ALA A 43 -34.20 65.56 43.87
C ALA A 43 -34.57 67.05 44.07
N ALA A 44 -34.16 67.95 43.17
CA ALA A 44 -34.44 69.38 43.27
C ALA A 44 -34.78 70.05 41.91
N GLY A 45 -35.54 69.35 41.06
CA GLY A 45 -35.85 69.87 39.72
C GLY A 45 -36.97 69.16 38.97
N PHE A 46 -38.06 68.75 39.63
CA PHE A 46 -39.35 68.45 38.97
C PHE A 46 -40.53 68.74 39.93
N ALA A 47 -40.49 69.90 40.58
CA ALA A 47 -41.70 70.59 41.01
C ALA A 47 -42.10 71.54 39.88
N GLY A 48 -42.89 71.04 38.94
CA GLY A 48 -43.33 71.78 37.77
C GLY A 48 -43.13 70.97 36.50
N TRP A 49 -44.17 70.22 36.13
CA TRP A 49 -44.70 69.95 34.78
C TRP A 49 -45.59 68.72 34.91
N ARG A 50 -46.79 68.93 35.48
CA ARG A 50 -47.93 68.10 35.08
C ARG A 50 -48.21 68.51 33.64
N VAL A 51 -47.70 67.74 32.67
CA VAL A 51 -48.37 67.68 31.38
C VAL A 51 -49.64 66.90 31.65
N GLU A 52 -50.73 67.62 31.86
CA GLU A 52 -52.04 67.06 31.57
C GLU A 52 -51.95 66.54 30.13
N ALA A 53 -51.98 65.22 29.97
CA ALA A 53 -52.13 64.62 28.66
C ALA A 53 -53.50 65.08 28.17
N GLN A 54 -53.52 66.14 27.38
CA GLN A 54 -54.73 66.63 26.72
C GLN A 54 -55.25 65.45 25.90
N GLU A 55 -56.40 64.89 26.30
CA GLU A 55 -57.01 63.77 25.60
C GLU A 55 -57.17 64.17 24.13
N ARG A 56 -56.67 63.35 23.20
CA ARG A 56 -56.84 63.58 21.77
C ARG A 56 -58.34 63.70 21.48
N ALA A 57 -58.78 64.86 20.98
CA ALA A 57 -60.18 65.09 20.67
C ALA A 57 -60.62 64.15 19.55
N LEU A 58 -61.85 63.62 19.63
CA LEU A 58 -62.50 62.86 18.56
C LEU A 58 -63.30 63.87 17.72
N PRO A 59 -62.78 64.34 16.58
CA PRO A 59 -63.35 65.49 15.89
C PRO A 59 -64.77 65.20 15.39
N GLY A 60 -65.71 66.10 15.66
CA GLY A 60 -67.09 66.00 15.15
C GLY A 60 -67.90 64.82 15.72
N SER A 61 -67.49 64.31 16.87
CA SER A 61 -68.12 63.15 17.55
C SER A 61 -68.50 63.45 19.01
N GLU A 62 -68.52 64.72 19.39
CA GLU A 62 -68.77 65.20 20.74
C GLU A 62 -70.15 64.72 21.26
N ASP A 63 -71.18 64.84 20.43
CA ASP A 63 -72.55 64.39 20.72
C ASP A 63 -72.64 62.87 20.90
N CYS A 64 -71.86 62.13 20.13
CA CYS A 64 -71.77 60.67 20.21
C CYS A 64 -71.13 60.24 21.53
N VAL A 65 -70.01 60.86 21.91
CA VAL A 65 -69.29 60.55 23.15
C VAL A 65 -70.14 60.90 24.37
N MET A 66 -70.86 62.03 24.36
CA MET A 66 -71.75 62.40 25.47
C MET A 66 -72.85 61.36 25.73
N CYS A 67 -73.38 60.72 24.68
CA CYS A 67 -74.44 59.72 24.81
C CYS A 67 -73.92 58.32 25.12
N HIS A 68 -72.66 58.00 24.80
CA HIS A 68 -72.05 56.67 24.96
C HIS A 68 -71.00 56.59 26.08
N GLN A 69 -70.92 57.58 26.97
CA GLN A 69 -70.07 57.54 28.17
C GLN A 69 -70.56 56.50 29.20
N PRO A 70 -69.64 55.94 30.02
CA PRO A 70 -69.99 55.03 31.11
C PRO A 70 -71.02 55.66 32.07
N GLY A 71 -72.09 54.93 32.40
CA GLY A 71 -73.12 55.37 33.36
C GLY A 71 -74.44 55.88 32.75
N ARG A 72 -74.61 55.86 31.42
CA ARG A 72 -75.92 56.07 30.77
C ARG A 72 -76.57 54.74 30.34
N PRO A 73 -77.86 54.51 30.64
CA PRO A 73 -78.53 53.27 30.27
C PRO A 73 -78.68 53.15 28.75
N GLY A 74 -78.23 52.02 28.19
CA GLY A 74 -78.41 51.70 26.78
C GLY A 74 -79.82 51.23 26.44
N ARG A 75 -80.28 51.42 25.19
CA ARG A 75 -81.59 50.91 24.72
C ARG A 75 -81.58 49.42 24.30
N ARG A 76 -80.44 48.73 24.35
CA ARG A 76 -80.31 47.31 23.95
C ARG A 76 -80.44 46.32 25.11
N VAL A 77 -79.97 46.70 26.29
CA VAL A 77 -80.09 45.96 27.55
C VAL A 77 -80.36 47.04 28.60
N ALA A 78 -81.49 46.91 29.32
CA ALA A 78 -81.83 47.87 30.37
C ALA A 78 -80.70 47.89 31.42
N ASP A 79 -80.33 49.09 31.86
CA ASP A 79 -79.30 49.34 32.89
C ASP A 79 -77.85 48.94 32.52
N GLU A 80 -77.57 48.58 31.26
CA GLU A 80 -76.20 48.36 30.78
C GLU A 80 -75.84 49.41 29.71
N ALA A 81 -74.79 50.20 29.97
CA ALA A 81 -74.29 51.16 29.00
C ALA A 81 -73.78 50.44 27.74
N PRO A 82 -73.95 51.01 26.53
CA PRO A 82 -73.31 50.47 25.34
C PRO A 82 -71.80 50.37 25.56
N LYS A 83 -71.19 49.21 25.27
CA LYS A 83 -69.75 49.03 25.38
C LYS A 83 -69.03 49.91 24.36
N PHE A 84 -68.70 51.12 24.76
CA PHE A 84 -67.93 52.10 24.02
C PHE A 84 -66.77 52.57 24.89
N ASP A 85 -65.54 52.30 24.44
CA ASP A 85 -64.33 52.76 25.11
C ASP A 85 -63.75 53.91 24.28
N ALA A 86 -64.11 55.13 24.68
CA ALA A 86 -63.60 56.35 24.04
C ALA A 86 -62.07 56.45 24.16
N ALA A 87 -61.49 55.97 25.26
CA ALA A 87 -60.04 55.99 25.45
C ALA A 87 -59.34 55.01 24.49
N ALA A 88 -59.93 53.84 24.24
CA ALA A 88 -59.43 52.90 23.25
C ALA A 88 -59.50 53.46 21.82
N LEU A 89 -60.58 54.15 21.44
CA LEU A 89 -60.71 54.76 20.12
C LEU A 89 -59.71 55.91 19.92
N ARG A 90 -59.49 56.75 20.94
CA ARG A 90 -58.48 57.81 20.91
C ARG A 90 -57.04 57.28 20.79
N ALA A 91 -56.80 56.07 21.30
CA ALA A 91 -55.53 55.36 21.15
C ALA A 91 -55.42 54.58 19.83
N SER A 92 -56.50 54.50 19.04
CA SER A 92 -56.54 53.79 17.76
C SER A 92 -55.93 54.63 16.61
N PRO A 93 -55.53 53.99 15.50
CA PRO A 93 -55.16 54.70 14.27
C PRO A 93 -56.29 55.55 13.67
N HIS A 94 -57.54 55.28 14.06
CA HIS A 94 -58.74 55.93 13.56
C HIS A 94 -59.23 57.05 14.49
N ALA A 95 -58.42 57.49 15.46
CA ALA A 95 -58.77 58.55 16.41
C ALA A 95 -59.16 59.87 15.74
N ASP A 96 -58.65 60.14 14.54
CA ASP A 96 -58.93 61.36 13.79
C ASP A 96 -60.18 61.25 12.90
N LEU A 97 -60.85 60.08 12.87
CA LEU A 97 -62.10 59.88 12.11
C LEU A 97 -63.32 60.24 12.97
N ALA A 98 -64.28 60.92 12.35
CA ALA A 98 -65.59 61.14 12.97
C ALA A 98 -66.40 59.83 13.01
N CYS A 99 -67.27 59.65 14.01
CA CYS A 99 -68.03 58.40 14.18
C CYS A 99 -68.87 58.02 12.95
N ASP A 100 -69.39 59.00 12.20
CA ASP A 100 -70.19 58.78 10.99
C ASP A 100 -69.37 58.35 9.76
N GLN A 101 -68.05 58.52 9.79
CA GLN A 101 -67.15 58.03 8.73
C GLN A 101 -66.98 56.51 8.81
N CYS A 102 -67.14 55.91 9.99
CA CYS A 102 -67.20 54.46 10.16
C CYS A 102 -68.64 53.94 10.15
N HIS A 103 -69.54 54.67 10.83
CA HIS A 103 -70.98 54.40 10.83
C HIS A 103 -71.67 55.28 9.79
N ALA A 104 -71.46 54.96 8.51
CA ALA A 104 -71.99 55.73 7.39
C ALA A 104 -73.53 55.92 7.43
N ASP A 105 -74.24 55.05 8.15
CA ASP A 105 -75.68 55.15 8.39
C ASP A 105 -76.09 56.25 9.40
N LEU A 106 -75.14 56.91 10.07
CA LEU A 106 -75.34 58.05 10.97
C LEU A 106 -75.22 59.41 10.27
N LYS A 107 -74.59 59.48 9.09
CA LYS A 107 -74.35 60.75 8.39
C LYS A 107 -75.66 61.48 8.08
N GLY A 108 -75.85 62.67 8.67
CA GLY A 108 -77.04 63.50 8.49
C GLY A 108 -78.31 62.96 9.16
N LYS A 109 -78.19 62.10 10.19
CA LYS A 109 -79.32 61.61 11.00
C LYS A 109 -79.42 62.35 12.34
N GLU A 110 -80.64 62.56 12.81
CA GLU A 110 -80.88 63.11 14.16
C GLU A 110 -80.56 62.06 15.24
N LEU A 111 -79.90 62.50 16.32
CA LEU A 111 -79.58 61.69 17.49
C LEU A 111 -80.66 61.85 18.56
N PRO A 112 -81.05 60.79 19.30
CA PRO A 112 -80.43 59.47 19.36
C PRO A 112 -80.79 58.53 18.18
N HIS A 113 -79.81 57.76 17.71
CA HIS A 113 -79.95 56.84 16.57
C HIS A 113 -80.79 55.58 16.88
N ALA A 114 -81.22 54.87 15.83
CA ALA A 114 -81.97 53.60 15.95
C ALA A 114 -81.19 52.51 16.72
N ALA A 115 -81.91 51.53 17.28
CA ALA A 115 -81.34 50.50 18.18
C ALA A 115 -80.21 49.66 17.54
N ARG A 116 -80.18 49.52 16.20
CA ARG A 116 -79.15 48.76 15.49
C ARG A 116 -78.61 49.50 14.28
N LEU A 117 -77.38 49.97 14.39
CA LEU A 117 -76.58 50.45 13.26
C LEU A 117 -76.18 49.29 12.36
N LYS A 118 -75.98 49.61 11.07
CA LYS A 118 -75.35 48.71 10.10
C LYS A 118 -73.93 48.38 10.57
N ARG A 119 -73.45 47.20 10.14
CA ARG A 119 -72.06 46.81 10.42
C ARG A 119 -71.13 47.74 9.66
N VAL A 120 -70.08 48.21 10.33
CA VAL A 120 -69.01 48.99 9.71
C VAL A 120 -68.34 48.17 8.62
N ASP A 121 -68.22 48.74 7.42
CA ASP A 121 -67.48 48.14 6.33
C ASP A 121 -66.08 48.74 6.24
N CYS A 122 -65.11 48.00 6.76
CA CYS A 122 -63.70 48.40 6.70
C CYS A 122 -63.18 48.48 5.25
N GLY A 123 -63.80 47.76 4.32
CA GLY A 123 -63.39 47.69 2.92
C GLY A 123 -63.60 48.98 2.12
N ALA A 124 -64.43 49.91 2.63
CA ALA A 124 -64.61 51.22 2.02
C ALA A 124 -63.30 52.05 1.97
N CYS A 125 -62.39 51.81 2.92
CA CYS A 125 -61.07 52.45 2.96
C CYS A 125 -59.91 51.45 2.81
N HIS A 126 -60.08 50.19 3.23
CA HIS A 126 -59.09 49.11 3.12
C HIS A 126 -59.41 48.14 1.97
N ILE A 127 -59.46 48.68 0.74
CA ILE A 127 -59.96 47.97 -0.45
C ILE A 127 -59.12 46.71 -0.75
N ARG A 128 -57.79 46.81 -0.65
CA ARG A 128 -56.88 45.71 -0.97
C ARG A 128 -57.01 44.56 0.04
N GLU A 129 -56.99 44.88 1.32
CA GLU A 129 -57.12 43.90 2.40
C GLU A 129 -58.49 43.23 2.35
N ARG A 130 -59.54 43.98 2.01
CA ARG A 130 -60.88 43.45 1.80
C ARG A 130 -60.94 42.45 0.66
N GLN A 131 -60.34 42.78 -0.50
CA GLN A 131 -60.29 41.88 -1.64
C GLN A 131 -59.55 40.58 -1.30
N GLN A 132 -58.39 40.68 -0.65
CA GLN A 132 -57.61 39.50 -0.24
C GLN A 132 -58.40 38.60 0.72
N HIS A 133 -59.05 39.20 1.72
CA HIS A 133 -59.88 38.46 2.66
C HIS A 133 -61.01 37.72 1.95
N ASP A 134 -61.71 38.42 1.05
CA ASP A 134 -62.82 37.88 0.26
C ASP A 134 -62.44 36.67 -0.61
N GLU A 135 -61.18 36.59 -1.06
CA GLU A 135 -60.61 35.47 -1.84
C GLU A 135 -60.11 34.32 -0.95
N SER A 136 -59.83 34.59 0.34
CA SER A 136 -59.35 33.61 1.30
C SER A 136 -60.43 32.59 1.70
N LEU A 137 -60.00 31.47 2.29
CA LEU A 137 -60.92 30.49 2.88
C LEU A 137 -61.86 31.12 3.93
N HIS A 138 -61.38 32.09 4.71
CA HIS A 138 -62.17 32.79 5.72
C HIS A 138 -63.23 33.70 5.10
N GLY A 139 -62.89 34.48 4.07
CA GLY A 139 -63.87 35.36 3.40
C GLY A 139 -64.87 34.60 2.54
N VAL A 140 -64.47 33.48 1.94
CA VAL A 140 -65.42 32.57 1.26
C VAL A 140 -66.43 32.01 2.26
N ALA A 141 -65.98 31.58 3.45
CA ALA A 141 -66.87 31.13 4.53
C ALA A 141 -67.76 32.28 5.06
N GLU A 142 -67.22 33.50 5.21
CA GLU A 142 -68.00 34.68 5.63
C GLU A 142 -69.11 35.00 4.62
N LYS A 143 -68.81 34.99 3.31
CA LYS A 143 -69.78 35.23 2.23
C LYS A 143 -70.89 34.18 2.17
N ARG A 144 -70.58 32.95 2.56
CA ARG A 144 -71.57 31.86 2.71
C ARG A 144 -72.44 32.01 3.95
N GLY A 145 -72.19 33.00 4.80
CA GLY A 145 -72.93 33.22 6.04
C GLY A 145 -72.60 32.21 7.14
N GLU A 146 -71.44 31.55 7.06
CA GLU A 146 -71.03 30.55 8.05
C GLU A 146 -70.80 31.21 9.42
N ARG A 147 -71.47 30.70 10.45
CA ARG A 147 -71.52 31.34 11.79
C ARG A 147 -70.15 31.50 12.47
N LEU A 148 -69.20 30.62 12.15
CA LEU A 148 -67.87 30.59 12.75
C LEU A 148 -66.80 31.28 11.89
N ALA A 149 -67.17 31.82 10.72
CA ALA A 149 -66.23 32.50 9.85
C ALA A 149 -65.69 33.77 10.54
N PRO A 150 -64.36 33.93 10.66
CA PRO A 150 -63.79 35.16 11.20
C PRO A 150 -64.02 36.32 10.22
N THR A 151 -64.12 37.53 10.76
CA THR A 151 -64.27 38.76 9.97
C THR A 151 -63.20 39.76 10.39
N CYS A 152 -63.11 40.92 9.72
CA CYS A 152 -62.11 41.94 10.04
C CYS A 152 -62.05 42.28 11.54
N LYS A 153 -63.23 42.37 12.19
CA LYS A 153 -63.34 42.70 13.62
C LYS A 153 -62.84 41.60 14.56
N SER A 154 -62.94 40.33 14.17
CA SER A 154 -62.51 39.22 15.04
C SER A 154 -60.99 39.12 15.15
N CYS A 155 -60.27 39.70 14.18
CA CYS A 155 -58.81 39.72 14.15
C CYS A 155 -58.23 41.07 14.62
N HIS A 156 -58.84 42.20 14.24
CA HIS A 156 -58.30 43.53 14.51
C HIS A 156 -58.93 44.27 15.70
N GLY A 157 -60.10 43.84 16.17
CA GLY A 157 -60.90 44.58 17.16
C GLY A 157 -61.98 45.45 16.51
N THR A 158 -62.62 46.31 17.29
CA THR A 158 -63.68 47.23 16.81
C THR A 158 -63.27 48.69 16.97
N HIS A 159 -63.55 49.30 18.12
CA HIS A 159 -63.12 50.67 18.45
C HIS A 159 -61.74 50.69 19.13
N ASP A 160 -61.21 49.51 19.45
CA ASP A 160 -59.91 49.29 20.07
C ASP A 160 -58.86 48.78 19.06
N VAL A 161 -59.07 49.04 17.76
CA VAL A 161 -58.11 48.67 16.71
C VAL A 161 -56.78 49.34 17.00
N ARG A 162 -55.70 48.55 17.03
CA ARG A 162 -54.35 49.03 17.32
C ARG A 162 -53.45 48.86 16.10
N ARG A 163 -52.40 49.68 16.02
CA ARG A 163 -51.33 49.45 15.03
C ARG A 163 -50.66 48.11 15.33
N THR A 164 -50.29 47.38 14.29
CA THR A 164 -49.58 46.09 14.40
C THR A 164 -48.25 46.19 15.16
N ALA A 165 -47.67 47.38 15.29
CA ALA A 165 -46.47 47.64 16.10
C ALA A 165 -46.74 47.81 17.61
N ASP A 166 -47.99 48.00 18.06
CA ASP A 166 -48.34 48.06 19.49
C ASP A 166 -48.31 46.62 20.06
N PRO A 167 -47.50 46.33 21.09
CA PRO A 167 -47.44 45.00 21.72
C PRO A 167 -48.78 44.47 22.24
N ARG A 168 -49.76 45.35 22.49
CA ARG A 168 -51.12 45.01 22.93
C ARG A 168 -52.06 44.66 21.77
N ALA A 169 -51.66 44.90 20.52
CA ALA A 169 -52.49 44.56 19.36
C ALA A 169 -52.61 43.04 19.20
N ALA A 170 -53.81 42.53 18.90
CA ALA A 170 -54.00 41.11 18.60
C ALA A 170 -53.17 40.64 17.39
N THR A 171 -52.87 41.57 16.47
CA THR A 171 -52.07 41.37 15.25
C THR A 171 -50.58 41.69 15.43
N TYR A 172 -50.13 41.99 16.65
CA TYR A 172 -48.71 42.10 16.96
C TYR A 172 -48.00 40.74 16.73
N PRO A 173 -46.80 40.66 16.13
CA PRO A 173 -46.17 39.40 15.76
C PRO A 173 -46.14 38.32 16.86
N ALA A 174 -45.84 38.70 18.11
CA ALA A 174 -45.84 37.76 19.24
C ALA A 174 -47.23 37.22 19.61
N ASN A 175 -48.30 37.93 19.25
CA ASN A 175 -49.69 37.58 19.56
C ASN A 175 -50.37 36.79 18.43
N ILE A 176 -49.83 36.82 17.20
CA ILE A 176 -50.43 36.17 16.02
C ILE A 176 -50.68 34.66 16.24
N PRO A 177 -49.72 33.85 16.73
CA PRO A 177 -49.99 32.42 16.92
C PRO A 177 -51.14 32.17 17.91
N LEU A 178 -51.23 33.00 18.97
CA LEU A 178 -52.32 32.93 19.94
C LEU A 178 -53.66 33.38 19.34
N LEU A 179 -53.65 34.41 18.48
CA LEU A 179 -54.83 34.89 17.77
C LEU A 179 -55.42 33.78 16.88
N CYS A 180 -54.60 33.15 16.05
CA CYS A 180 -55.01 32.05 15.17
C CYS A 180 -55.52 30.85 16.00
N ASN A 181 -54.84 30.52 17.10
CA ASN A 181 -55.21 29.40 17.96
C ASN A 181 -56.56 29.56 18.68
N ARG A 182 -57.14 30.78 18.76
CA ARG A 182 -58.49 30.96 19.33
C ARG A 182 -59.54 30.12 18.60
N CYS A 183 -59.39 29.99 17.29
CA CYS A 183 -60.28 29.21 16.44
C CYS A 183 -59.64 27.88 15.99
N HIS A 184 -58.32 27.82 15.83
CA HIS A 184 -57.63 26.63 15.29
C HIS A 184 -57.03 25.68 16.36
N ARG A 185 -57.40 25.80 17.63
CA ARG A 185 -57.01 24.85 18.68
C ARG A 185 -57.77 23.53 18.61
N GLU A 186 -57.18 22.47 19.16
CA GLU A 186 -57.89 21.21 19.40
C GLU A 186 -59.19 21.43 20.19
N GLY A 187 -60.25 20.72 19.82
CA GLY A 187 -61.56 20.81 20.46
C GLY A 187 -62.31 22.13 20.20
N SER A 188 -61.83 22.98 19.29
CA SER A 188 -62.61 24.15 18.87
C SER A 188 -63.82 23.72 18.02
N PRO A 189 -64.90 24.53 17.98
CA PRO A 189 -66.02 24.30 17.07
C PRO A 189 -65.64 24.31 15.58
N VAL A 190 -64.46 24.84 15.21
CA VAL A 190 -63.97 24.83 13.83
C VAL A 190 -63.24 23.51 13.51
N ALA A 191 -62.59 22.90 14.51
CA ALA A 191 -61.85 21.65 14.35
C ALA A 191 -62.76 20.45 14.01
N SER A 192 -64.05 20.49 14.42
CA SER A 192 -65.03 19.42 14.15
C SER A 192 -65.46 19.29 12.69
N PHE A 193 -65.03 20.20 11.81
CA PHE A 193 -65.37 20.17 10.37
C PHE A 193 -64.26 19.55 9.49
N SER A 194 -63.12 19.13 10.06
CA SER A 194 -62.02 18.48 9.32
C SER A 194 -62.03 16.95 9.52
N HIS A 195 -61.78 16.17 8.45
CA HIS A 195 -61.73 14.70 8.49
C HIS A 195 -60.51 14.16 9.25
N THR A 196 -59.49 14.98 9.45
CA THR A 196 -58.34 14.74 10.35
C THR A 196 -57.95 16.08 10.96
N PRO A 197 -58.36 16.39 12.19
CA PRO A 197 -57.90 17.59 12.88
C PRO A 197 -56.38 17.49 13.08
N PRO A 198 -55.58 18.49 12.68
CA PRO A 198 -54.17 18.51 13.03
C PRO A 198 -54.04 18.69 14.54
N ASP A 199 -53.45 17.72 15.22
CA ASP A 199 -53.25 17.80 16.67
C ASP A 199 -52.13 18.78 17.01
N SER A 200 -52.39 19.63 18.01
CA SER A 200 -51.42 20.45 18.73
C SER A 200 -50.76 21.56 17.90
N ILE A 201 -51.47 22.24 16.98
CA ILE A 201 -50.87 23.21 16.03
C ILE A 201 -50.03 24.29 16.75
N LEU A 202 -50.59 24.92 17.80
CA LEU A 202 -49.87 25.95 18.54
C LEU A 202 -48.68 25.38 19.31
N GLN A 203 -48.85 24.23 19.96
CA GLN A 203 -47.78 23.57 20.70
C GLN A 203 -46.64 23.16 19.76
N ASN A 204 -46.95 22.57 18.62
CA ASN A 204 -46.01 22.22 17.57
C ASN A 204 -45.23 23.45 17.12
N TYR A 205 -45.93 24.55 16.83
CA TYR A 205 -45.28 25.81 16.47
C TYR A 205 -44.37 26.31 17.61
N GLN A 206 -44.82 26.26 18.87
CA GLN A 206 -44.03 26.66 20.04
C GLN A 206 -42.76 25.82 20.24
N GLU A 207 -42.80 24.54 19.87
CA GLU A 207 -41.66 23.61 19.93
C GLU A 207 -40.72 23.74 18.72
N SER A 208 -41.16 24.38 17.64
CA SER A 208 -40.34 24.68 16.47
C SER A 208 -39.25 25.72 16.77
N ILE A 209 -38.23 25.81 15.91
CA ILE A 209 -37.21 26.87 16.03
C ILE A 209 -37.82 28.29 15.94
N HIS A 210 -38.91 28.44 15.19
CA HIS A 210 -39.64 29.71 15.11
C HIS A 210 -40.40 30.01 16.41
N GLY A 211 -41.03 29.00 17.03
CA GLY A 211 -41.66 29.16 18.34
C GLY A 211 -40.65 29.44 19.45
N GLU A 212 -39.49 28.78 19.43
CA GLU A 212 -38.39 29.04 20.35
C GLU A 212 -37.88 30.48 20.20
N GLY A 213 -37.69 30.94 18.96
CA GLY A 213 -37.31 32.32 18.65
C GLY A 213 -38.32 33.33 19.17
N LEU A 214 -39.61 33.13 18.87
CA LEU A 214 -40.67 34.06 19.22
C LEU A 214 -41.00 34.06 20.73
N PHE A 215 -41.28 32.90 21.31
CA PHE A 215 -41.80 32.79 22.69
C PHE A 215 -40.70 32.71 23.76
N ARG A 216 -39.56 32.04 23.47
CA ARG A 216 -38.50 31.87 24.48
C ARG A 216 -37.40 32.92 24.37
N LYS A 217 -37.08 33.35 23.15
CA LYS A 217 -36.00 34.33 22.90
C LYS A 217 -36.51 35.75 22.63
N GLY A 218 -37.83 35.95 22.51
CA GLY A 218 -38.45 37.26 22.31
C GLY A 218 -38.14 37.93 20.97
N LEU A 219 -37.77 37.15 19.95
CA LEU A 219 -37.38 37.66 18.64
C LEU A 219 -38.62 37.92 17.76
N LEU A 220 -39.00 39.20 17.59
CA LEU A 220 -40.17 39.61 16.79
C LEU A 220 -39.98 39.42 15.28
N THR A 221 -38.73 39.26 14.83
CA THR A 221 -38.39 38.96 13.43
C THR A 221 -38.63 37.50 13.06
N THR A 222 -39.03 36.68 14.02
CA THR A 222 -39.31 35.26 13.78
C THR A 222 -40.58 35.08 12.96
N ALA A 223 -40.57 34.11 12.03
CA ALA A 223 -41.73 33.80 11.20
C ALA A 223 -42.92 33.32 12.06
N THR A 224 -44.12 33.85 11.78
CA THR A 224 -45.38 33.52 12.43
C THR A 224 -46.33 32.80 11.46
N CYS A 225 -47.54 32.45 11.89
CA CYS A 225 -48.53 31.80 11.02
C CYS A 225 -48.78 32.58 9.72
N VAL A 226 -48.88 33.91 9.78
CA VAL A 226 -49.14 34.76 8.61
C VAL A 226 -47.91 34.97 7.72
N SER A 227 -46.70 34.68 8.22
CA SER A 227 -45.48 34.70 7.41
C SER A 227 -45.49 33.58 6.36
N CYS A 228 -46.15 32.45 6.68
CA CYS A 228 -46.28 31.34 5.74
C CYS A 228 -47.63 31.35 5.01
N HIS A 229 -48.74 31.63 5.71
CA HIS A 229 -50.11 31.54 5.17
C HIS A 229 -50.65 32.85 4.60
N SER A 230 -49.89 33.94 4.60
CA SER A 230 -50.36 35.32 4.36
C SER A 230 -51.33 35.82 5.44
N ALA A 231 -51.50 37.15 5.58
CA ALA A 231 -52.30 37.76 6.64
C ALA A 231 -53.80 37.95 6.30
N HIS A 232 -54.11 38.20 5.03
CA HIS A 232 -55.49 38.33 4.55
C HIS A 232 -55.84 37.40 3.39
N HIS A 233 -54.86 36.70 2.79
CA HIS A 233 -55.04 35.87 1.59
C HIS A 233 -54.75 34.39 1.86
N GLN A 234 -55.37 33.80 2.89
CA GLN A 234 -55.16 32.39 3.25
C GLN A 234 -55.86 31.43 2.27
N LEU A 235 -55.08 30.78 1.41
CA LEU A 235 -55.53 29.78 0.44
C LEU A 235 -55.04 28.37 0.81
N PRO A 236 -55.76 27.30 0.42
CA PRO A 236 -55.31 25.93 0.68
C PRO A 236 -54.00 25.62 -0.07
N HIS A 237 -53.18 24.71 0.47
CA HIS A 237 -51.87 24.34 -0.11
C HIS A 237 -51.95 23.69 -1.50
N THR A 238 -53.15 23.27 -1.92
CA THR A 238 -53.43 22.73 -3.26
C THR A 238 -53.70 23.80 -4.31
N ASP A 239 -53.95 25.05 -3.91
CA ASP A 239 -54.13 26.17 -4.84
C ASP A 239 -52.75 26.73 -5.23
N ARG A 240 -52.47 26.82 -6.54
CA ARG A 240 -51.21 27.34 -7.08
C ARG A 240 -50.91 28.79 -6.69
N ARG A 241 -51.92 29.57 -6.27
CA ARG A 241 -51.76 30.95 -5.78
C ARG A 241 -51.38 31.01 -4.31
N SER A 242 -51.44 29.88 -3.59
CA SER A 242 -51.12 29.82 -2.16
C SER A 242 -49.62 29.96 -1.92
N SER A 243 -49.23 30.75 -0.92
CA SER A 243 -47.83 30.90 -0.49
C SER A 243 -47.22 29.61 0.04
N ILE A 244 -48.05 28.65 0.46
CA ILE A 244 -47.62 27.32 0.93
C ILE A 244 -47.77 26.22 -0.13
N HIS A 245 -48.08 26.57 -1.38
CA HIS A 245 -48.09 25.61 -2.48
C HIS A 245 -46.67 25.09 -2.74
N ARG A 246 -46.53 23.82 -3.19
CA ARG A 246 -45.24 23.16 -3.45
C ARG A 246 -44.30 24.01 -4.31
N ASP A 247 -44.84 24.65 -5.33
CA ASP A 247 -44.08 25.48 -6.28
C ASP A 247 -43.69 26.86 -5.70
N ASN A 248 -44.36 27.32 -4.64
CA ASN A 248 -44.16 28.64 -4.04
C ASN A 248 -43.44 28.60 -2.69
N ILE A 249 -43.41 27.44 -2.02
CA ILE A 249 -42.93 27.31 -0.63
C ILE A 249 -41.46 27.71 -0.48
N ALA A 250 -40.62 27.43 -1.49
CA ALA A 250 -39.22 27.84 -1.48
C ALA A 250 -39.09 29.37 -1.47
N THR A 251 -39.83 30.05 -2.34
CA THR A 251 -39.91 31.53 -2.39
C THR A 251 -40.40 32.10 -1.06
N THR A 252 -41.40 31.46 -0.43
CA THR A 252 -41.92 31.87 0.89
C THR A 252 -40.85 31.75 1.97
N CYS A 253 -40.09 30.65 2.02
CA CYS A 253 -38.99 30.49 2.96
C CYS A 253 -37.85 31.49 2.71
N GLN A 254 -37.54 31.78 1.45
CA GLN A 254 -36.48 32.72 1.04
C GLN A 254 -36.75 34.18 1.42
N GLN A 255 -38.00 34.53 1.77
CA GLN A 255 -38.30 35.86 2.32
C GLN A 255 -37.50 36.17 3.60
N CYS A 256 -37.12 35.12 4.35
CA CYS A 256 -36.30 35.26 5.57
C CYS A 256 -34.98 34.48 5.47
N HIS A 257 -34.94 33.34 4.79
CA HIS A 257 -33.75 32.49 4.62
C HIS A 257 -33.00 32.83 3.32
N VAL A 258 -32.34 33.98 3.31
CA VAL A 258 -31.52 34.43 2.17
C VAL A 258 -30.36 33.44 1.94
N ARG A 259 -30.14 32.99 0.70
CA ARG A 259 -29.14 31.96 0.29
C ARG A 259 -29.41 30.53 0.76
N ILE A 260 -30.68 30.16 0.93
CA ILE A 260 -31.05 28.79 1.33
C ILE A 260 -30.48 27.73 0.36
N GLU A 261 -30.35 28.06 -0.92
CA GLU A 261 -29.77 27.23 -1.97
C GLU A 261 -28.28 26.91 -1.72
N GLU A 262 -27.50 27.85 -1.18
CA GLU A 262 -26.08 27.64 -0.93
C GLU A 262 -25.80 26.77 0.29
N VAL A 263 -26.59 26.94 1.35
CA VAL A 263 -26.47 26.12 2.55
C VAL A 263 -26.91 24.68 2.28
N HIS A 264 -27.79 24.47 1.30
CA HIS A 264 -28.21 23.15 0.85
C HIS A 264 -27.35 22.56 -0.27
N ALA A 265 -26.42 23.32 -0.89
CA ALA A 265 -25.54 22.83 -1.96
C ALA A 265 -24.66 21.62 -1.54
N LYS A 266 -24.42 21.47 -0.22
CA LYS A 266 -23.72 20.30 0.36
C LYS A 266 -24.59 19.04 0.44
N VAL A 267 -25.90 19.21 0.35
CA VAL A 267 -26.90 18.13 0.45
C VAL A 267 -27.47 17.85 -0.94
N VAL A 268 -28.05 18.87 -1.58
CA VAL A 268 -28.60 18.84 -2.95
C VAL A 268 -27.64 19.53 -3.90
N ARG A 269 -27.41 18.97 -5.10
CA ARG A 269 -26.57 19.63 -6.13
C ARG A 269 -27.09 21.03 -6.47
N GLY A 270 -26.21 22.04 -6.36
CA GLY A 270 -26.53 23.44 -6.65
C GLY A 270 -27.15 23.67 -8.04
N GLU A 271 -26.65 22.99 -9.07
CA GLU A 271 -27.15 23.14 -10.45
C GLU A 271 -28.64 22.75 -10.62
N LEU A 272 -29.16 21.86 -9.77
CA LEU A 272 -30.55 21.40 -9.85
C LEU A 272 -31.54 22.51 -9.48
N TRP A 273 -31.15 23.45 -8.62
CA TRP A 273 -31.99 24.59 -8.23
C TRP A 273 -32.35 25.50 -9.41
N GLU A 274 -31.46 25.60 -10.40
CA GLU A 274 -31.66 26.43 -11.60
C GLU A 274 -32.16 25.61 -12.80
N LYS A 275 -31.50 24.47 -13.09
CA LYS A 275 -31.72 23.72 -14.33
C LYS A 275 -32.90 22.76 -14.26
N ALA A 276 -33.22 22.25 -13.07
CA ALA A 276 -34.25 21.22 -12.90
C ALA A 276 -34.91 21.28 -11.51
N PRO A 277 -35.55 22.41 -11.14
CA PRO A 277 -36.07 22.63 -9.77
C PRO A 277 -37.14 21.61 -9.35
N HIS A 278 -37.85 21.00 -10.30
CA HIS A 278 -38.80 19.91 -10.05
C HIS A 278 -38.15 18.61 -9.52
N GLN A 279 -36.83 18.48 -9.64
CA GLN A 279 -36.02 17.36 -9.14
C GLN A 279 -35.48 17.61 -7.73
N VAL A 280 -35.62 18.84 -7.22
CA VAL A 280 -35.30 19.18 -5.84
C VAL A 280 -36.52 18.82 -4.97
N PRO A 281 -36.36 18.05 -3.88
CA PRO A 281 -37.44 17.84 -2.91
C PRO A 281 -37.97 19.18 -2.40
N ALA A 282 -39.29 19.34 -2.27
CA ALA A 282 -39.83 20.54 -1.66
C ALA A 282 -39.34 20.64 -0.21
N CYS A 283 -39.19 21.85 0.34
CA CYS A 283 -38.68 22.01 1.70
C CYS A 283 -39.48 21.18 2.72
N VAL A 284 -40.79 21.06 2.51
CA VAL A 284 -41.72 20.30 3.35
C VAL A 284 -41.64 18.77 3.16
N ASP A 285 -41.04 18.29 2.08
CA ASP A 285 -40.75 16.87 1.87
C ASP A 285 -39.60 16.40 2.79
N CYS A 286 -38.79 17.35 3.28
CA CYS A 286 -37.68 17.13 4.20
C CYS A 286 -37.91 17.71 5.60
N HIS A 287 -38.81 18.69 5.77
CA HIS A 287 -39.10 19.38 7.04
C HIS A 287 -40.59 19.36 7.38
N GLU A 288 -40.96 19.00 8.61
CA GLU A 288 -42.37 18.99 9.05
C GLU A 288 -42.93 20.43 9.18
N PRO A 289 -44.00 20.80 8.45
CA PRO A 289 -44.70 22.06 8.62
C PRO A 289 -45.25 22.16 10.05
N HIS A 290 -45.01 23.29 10.71
CA HIS A 290 -45.35 23.57 12.11
C HIS A 290 -44.52 22.84 13.18
N LYS A 291 -43.69 21.83 12.87
CA LYS A 291 -42.69 21.26 13.79
C LYS A 291 -41.29 21.34 13.20
N ILE A 292 -40.62 22.48 13.34
CA ILE A 292 -39.24 22.64 12.85
C ILE A 292 -38.25 22.09 13.90
N ARG A 293 -38.29 20.77 14.13
CA ARG A 293 -37.21 19.93 14.67
C ARG A 293 -37.26 18.57 13.94
N ARG A 294 -36.17 17.79 13.99
CA ARG A 294 -35.97 16.53 13.22
C ARG A 294 -37.07 15.48 13.48
N VAL A 295 -38.20 15.57 12.79
CA VAL A 295 -39.16 14.48 12.65
C VAL A 295 -39.86 14.61 11.30
N PHE A 296 -40.11 13.46 10.67
CA PHE A 296 -40.63 13.33 9.31
C PHE A 296 -42.16 13.32 9.32
N TYR A 297 -42.71 13.92 8.26
CA TYR A 297 -44.12 14.23 8.04
C TYR A 297 -45.10 13.05 8.16
N ALA A 298 -46.35 13.35 8.53
CA ALA A 298 -47.50 12.44 8.46
C ALA A 298 -48.52 12.82 7.35
N GLN A 299 -48.34 13.93 6.62
CA GLN A 299 -49.41 14.48 5.75
C GLN A 299 -48.95 14.98 4.37
N GLY A 300 -48.14 14.16 3.70
CA GLY A 300 -47.81 14.14 2.28
C GLY A 300 -47.67 12.66 1.93
N MET A 301 -47.46 12.27 0.66
CA MET A 301 -47.55 10.87 0.24
C MET A 301 -46.70 9.96 1.16
N ALA A 302 -47.38 9.30 2.09
CA ALA A 302 -46.74 8.52 3.12
C ALA A 302 -46.17 7.28 2.45
N ASP A 303 -45.17 6.64 3.05
CA ASP A 303 -44.72 5.33 2.56
C ASP A 303 -45.93 4.37 2.42
N ALA A 304 -46.94 4.51 3.30
CA ALA A 304 -48.21 3.78 3.23
C ALA A 304 -48.97 3.96 1.90
N ASP A 305 -48.98 5.16 1.33
CA ASP A 305 -49.69 5.47 0.08
C ASP A 305 -49.00 4.79 -1.11
N CYS A 306 -47.68 4.80 -1.15
CA CYS A 306 -46.90 4.06 -2.15
C CYS A 306 -47.12 2.54 -1.98
N MET A 307 -47.07 2.06 -0.74
CA MET A 307 -47.18 0.63 -0.43
C MET A 307 -48.58 0.06 -0.68
N ALA A 308 -49.64 0.89 -0.77
CA ALA A 308 -50.97 0.43 -1.17
C ALA A 308 -50.97 -0.30 -2.54
N CYS A 309 -50.04 0.09 -3.42
CA CYS A 309 -49.79 -0.61 -4.68
C CYS A 309 -48.52 -1.46 -4.60
N HIS A 310 -47.40 -0.90 -4.14
CA HIS A 310 -46.08 -1.53 -4.23
C HIS A 310 -45.85 -2.70 -3.25
N ALA A 311 -46.75 -2.94 -2.28
CA ALA A 311 -46.71 -4.16 -1.47
C ALA A 311 -47.22 -5.41 -2.20
N LYS A 312 -47.81 -5.26 -3.40
CA LYS A 312 -48.39 -6.37 -4.16
C LYS A 312 -47.31 -7.08 -4.99
N ARG A 313 -47.14 -8.39 -4.78
CA ARG A 313 -46.09 -9.21 -5.42
C ARG A 313 -46.27 -9.39 -6.93
N ASP A 314 -47.51 -9.28 -7.40
CA ASP A 314 -47.92 -9.40 -8.79
C ASP A 314 -47.92 -8.06 -9.55
N LEU A 315 -47.59 -6.96 -8.88
CA LEU A 315 -47.51 -5.65 -9.54
C LEU A 315 -46.31 -5.62 -10.48
N THR A 316 -46.58 -5.46 -11.77
CA THR A 316 -45.58 -5.30 -12.81
C THR A 316 -45.65 -3.92 -13.47
N GLY A 317 -44.54 -3.49 -14.04
CA GLY A 317 -44.41 -2.28 -14.82
C GLY A 317 -43.54 -2.52 -16.04
N THR A 318 -43.48 -1.54 -16.94
CA THR A 318 -42.62 -1.61 -18.13
C THR A 318 -41.46 -0.65 -17.97
N ARG A 319 -40.22 -1.14 -18.09
CA ARG A 319 -39.00 -0.33 -18.08
C ARG A 319 -38.16 -0.72 -19.28
N ASP A 320 -37.80 0.26 -20.12
CA ASP A 320 -36.99 0.05 -21.33
C ASP A 320 -37.52 -1.06 -22.26
N GLY A 321 -38.86 -1.25 -22.28
CA GLY A 321 -39.54 -2.26 -23.11
C GLY A 321 -39.71 -3.64 -22.45
N GLU A 322 -39.13 -3.87 -21.27
CA GLU A 322 -39.23 -5.14 -20.54
C GLU A 322 -40.21 -5.06 -19.37
N THR A 323 -40.89 -6.18 -19.09
CA THR A 323 -41.77 -6.32 -17.92
C THR A 323 -40.91 -6.52 -16.67
N VAL A 324 -40.95 -5.55 -15.76
CA VAL A 324 -40.23 -5.58 -14.49
C VAL A 324 -41.20 -5.68 -13.31
N SER A 325 -40.78 -6.33 -12.23
CA SER A 325 -41.54 -6.31 -10.98
C SER A 325 -41.47 -4.93 -10.35
N MET A 326 -42.61 -4.45 -9.84
CA MET A 326 -42.74 -3.20 -9.09
C MET A 326 -42.98 -3.47 -7.60
N PHE A 327 -42.86 -4.74 -7.17
CA PHE A 327 -42.97 -5.12 -5.78
C PHE A 327 -41.80 -4.53 -4.97
N VAL A 328 -42.12 -3.99 -3.79
CA VAL A 328 -41.16 -3.48 -2.83
C VAL A 328 -41.37 -4.18 -1.49
N ASP A 329 -40.34 -4.85 -0.99
CA ASP A 329 -40.36 -5.40 0.36
C ASP A 329 -39.94 -4.32 1.37
N ARG A 330 -40.89 -3.87 2.19
CA ARG A 330 -40.64 -2.84 3.21
C ARG A 330 -39.62 -3.30 4.26
N SER A 331 -39.47 -4.60 4.49
CA SER A 331 -38.53 -5.14 5.47
C SER A 331 -37.07 -4.93 5.05
N GLU A 332 -36.77 -4.87 3.74
CA GLU A 332 -35.43 -4.57 3.22
C GLU A 332 -35.04 -3.12 3.53
N LEU A 333 -35.96 -2.17 3.34
CA LEU A 333 -35.74 -0.77 3.71
C LEU A 333 -35.58 -0.59 5.22
N GLY A 334 -36.30 -1.38 6.02
CA GLY A 334 -36.21 -1.35 7.49
C GLY A 334 -34.82 -1.67 8.04
N HIS A 335 -34.00 -2.41 7.30
CA HIS A 335 -32.61 -2.75 7.66
C HIS A 335 -31.57 -1.89 6.93
N SER A 336 -32.01 -0.99 6.05
CA SER A 336 -31.16 -0.11 5.27
C SER A 336 -30.60 1.06 6.08
N ARG A 337 -29.47 1.61 5.64
CA ARG A 337 -28.99 2.92 6.11
C ARG A 337 -29.98 4.04 5.80
N HIS A 338 -30.86 3.84 4.83
CA HIS A 338 -31.94 4.72 4.46
C HIS A 338 -33.27 4.42 5.15
N GLN A 339 -33.32 3.61 6.22
CA GLN A 339 -34.58 3.28 6.94
C GLN A 339 -35.41 4.49 7.43
N LYS A 340 -34.78 5.66 7.56
CA LYS A 340 -35.43 6.92 7.96
C LYS A 340 -35.79 7.82 6.77
N VAL A 341 -35.46 7.41 5.55
CA VAL A 341 -35.75 8.12 4.30
C VAL A 341 -37.06 7.58 3.74
N ARG A 342 -37.98 8.48 3.42
CA ARG A 342 -39.30 8.16 2.87
C ARG A 342 -39.20 7.90 1.37
N CYS A 343 -40.14 7.11 0.82
CA CYS A 343 -40.14 6.75 -0.59
C CYS A 343 -40.06 7.99 -1.51
N ALA A 344 -40.84 9.04 -1.23
CA ALA A 344 -40.87 10.27 -2.03
C ALA A 344 -39.58 11.12 -1.96
N GLN A 345 -38.71 10.88 -0.97
CA GLN A 345 -37.43 11.57 -0.86
C GLN A 345 -36.37 10.99 -1.82
N CYS A 346 -36.47 9.69 -2.14
CA CYS A 346 -35.65 9.06 -3.18
C CYS A 346 -36.33 9.13 -4.55
N HIS A 347 -37.65 8.91 -4.59
CA HIS A 347 -38.49 8.95 -5.78
C HIS A 347 -39.13 10.32 -5.97
N VAL A 348 -38.30 11.33 -6.20
CA VAL A 348 -38.74 12.72 -6.36
C VAL A 348 -39.67 12.87 -7.57
N GLY A 349 -40.67 13.74 -7.45
CA GLY A 349 -41.62 14.06 -8.51
C GLY A 349 -43.01 13.47 -8.33
N ALA A 350 -43.31 12.81 -7.21
CA ALA A 350 -44.64 12.28 -6.92
C ALA A 350 -45.66 13.43 -6.72
N THR A 351 -46.85 13.31 -7.33
CA THR A 351 -47.90 14.36 -7.32
C THR A 351 -49.13 13.85 -6.56
N PRO A 352 -49.36 14.24 -5.28
CA PRO A 352 -50.46 13.72 -4.46
C PRO A 352 -51.86 14.00 -5.02
N SER A 353 -52.01 15.06 -5.82
CA SER A 353 -53.28 15.44 -6.45
C SER A 353 -53.59 14.68 -7.76
N ALA A 354 -52.65 13.88 -8.26
CA ALA A 354 -52.86 13.07 -9.47
C ALA A 354 -53.56 11.75 -9.15
N MET A 355 -54.41 11.28 -10.05
CA MET A 355 -55.13 10.00 -9.91
C MET A 355 -54.17 8.80 -9.74
N ARG A 356 -52.99 8.86 -10.37
CA ARG A 356 -51.84 7.99 -10.08
C ARG A 356 -50.70 8.86 -9.56
N PRO A 357 -50.51 8.94 -8.24
CA PRO A 357 -49.55 9.88 -7.66
C PRO A 357 -48.08 9.65 -8.07
N CYS A 358 -47.74 8.45 -8.53
CA CYS A 358 -46.41 8.08 -9.01
C CYS A 358 -46.19 8.26 -10.53
N SER A 359 -47.16 8.75 -11.30
CA SER A 359 -47.01 8.89 -12.77
C SER A 359 -45.94 9.91 -13.20
N THR A 360 -45.63 10.86 -12.33
CA THR A 360 -44.65 11.94 -12.55
C THR A 360 -43.32 11.69 -11.84
N VAL A 361 -43.17 10.54 -11.17
CA VAL A 361 -41.93 10.14 -10.50
C VAL A 361 -40.87 9.79 -11.53
N GLN A 362 -39.63 10.22 -11.29
CA GLN A 362 -38.53 9.83 -12.17
C GLN A 362 -38.28 8.31 -12.13
N PRO A 363 -38.06 7.67 -13.29
CA PRO A 363 -37.84 6.22 -13.34
C PRO A 363 -36.59 5.76 -12.58
N ARG A 364 -35.55 6.60 -12.44
CA ARG A 364 -34.30 6.27 -11.74
C ARG A 364 -34.07 7.26 -10.60
N VAL A 365 -33.60 6.75 -9.47
CA VAL A 365 -33.26 7.56 -8.28
C VAL A 365 -31.92 8.26 -8.52
N ASP A 366 -31.89 9.58 -8.36
CA ASP A 366 -30.65 10.36 -8.37
C ASP A 366 -30.09 10.50 -6.95
N CYS A 367 -29.11 9.65 -6.62
CA CYS A 367 -28.40 9.68 -5.34
C CYS A 367 -27.71 11.03 -5.05
N SER A 368 -27.44 11.84 -6.08
CA SER A 368 -26.76 13.14 -5.93
C SER A 368 -27.63 14.21 -5.27
N THR A 369 -28.93 13.94 -5.13
CA THR A 369 -29.87 14.74 -4.32
C THR A 369 -29.46 14.83 -2.86
N CYS A 370 -28.73 13.83 -2.35
CA CYS A 370 -28.21 13.80 -0.98
C CYS A 370 -26.69 13.54 -0.91
N HIS A 371 -26.10 12.92 -1.94
CA HIS A 371 -24.68 12.53 -2.01
C HIS A 371 -23.92 13.27 -3.13
N ALA A 372 -24.14 14.58 -3.25
CA ALA A 372 -23.61 15.39 -4.35
C ALA A 372 -22.09 15.21 -4.60
N GLU A 373 -21.27 15.29 -3.56
CA GLU A 373 -19.80 15.18 -3.67
C GLU A 373 -19.34 13.77 -4.09
N VAL A 374 -19.96 12.73 -3.55
CA VAL A 374 -19.63 11.33 -3.89
C VAL A 374 -20.01 11.04 -5.35
N VAL A 375 -21.19 11.50 -5.79
CA VAL A 375 -21.62 11.33 -7.18
C VAL A 375 -20.72 12.12 -8.13
N GLN A 376 -20.30 13.34 -7.79
CA GLN A 376 -19.32 14.08 -8.59
C GLN A 376 -17.97 13.37 -8.68
N THR A 377 -17.54 12.69 -7.62
CA THR A 377 -16.31 11.89 -7.64
C THR A 377 -16.46 10.68 -8.56
N TYR A 378 -17.57 9.95 -8.44
CA TYR A 378 -17.94 8.84 -9.33
C TYR A 378 -18.02 9.26 -10.80
N GLN A 379 -18.67 10.38 -11.11
CA GLN A 379 -18.77 10.90 -12.48
C GLN A 379 -17.41 11.18 -13.11
N ARG A 380 -16.38 11.51 -12.31
CA ARG A 380 -15.00 11.69 -12.78
C ARG A 380 -14.23 10.38 -12.90
N SER A 381 -14.66 9.30 -12.26
CA SER A 381 -14.03 7.99 -12.36
C SER A 381 -14.24 7.36 -13.75
N VAL A 382 -13.49 6.29 -14.04
CA VAL A 382 -13.68 5.53 -15.28
C VAL A 382 -15.06 4.90 -15.34
N HIS A 383 -15.60 4.39 -14.23
CA HIS A 383 -16.95 3.83 -14.21
C HIS A 383 -17.99 4.90 -14.52
N GLY A 384 -17.92 6.07 -13.88
CA GLY A 384 -18.87 7.15 -14.15
C GLY A 384 -18.77 7.71 -15.57
N GLN A 385 -17.55 7.85 -16.11
CA GLN A 385 -17.34 8.26 -17.49
C GLN A 385 -17.92 7.25 -18.50
N LEU A 386 -17.78 5.95 -18.24
CA LEU A 386 -18.34 4.90 -19.10
C LEU A 386 -19.86 4.82 -18.97
N ALA A 387 -20.40 4.96 -17.77
CA ALA A 387 -21.85 5.00 -17.52
C ALA A 387 -22.50 6.20 -18.23
N ALA A 388 -21.87 7.37 -18.18
CA ALA A 388 -22.34 8.57 -18.89
C ALA A 388 -22.36 8.40 -20.43
N ARG A 389 -21.54 7.49 -20.97
CA ARG A 389 -21.53 7.13 -22.40
C ARG A 389 -22.52 6.00 -22.74
N GLY A 390 -23.32 5.54 -21.78
CA GLY A 390 -24.27 4.45 -21.97
C GLY A 390 -23.62 3.08 -22.15
N SER A 391 -22.41 2.87 -21.61
CA SER A 391 -21.75 1.56 -21.69
C SER A 391 -22.49 0.53 -20.81
N PRO A 392 -22.91 -0.64 -21.35
CA PRO A 392 -23.56 -1.70 -20.57
C PRO A 392 -22.60 -2.38 -19.56
N ASP A 393 -21.30 -2.11 -19.69
CA ASP A 393 -20.27 -2.69 -18.84
C ASP A 393 -19.96 -1.82 -17.61
N ALA A 394 -20.44 -0.57 -17.59
CA ALA A 394 -20.19 0.35 -16.49
C ALA A 394 -21.13 0.07 -15.30
N PRO A 395 -20.61 -0.13 -14.08
CA PRO A 395 -21.45 -0.29 -12.90
C PRO A 395 -21.99 1.05 -12.43
N GLU A 396 -23.28 1.15 -12.13
CA GLU A 396 -23.92 2.28 -11.47
C GLU A 396 -23.92 2.11 -9.93
N CYS A 397 -24.42 3.11 -9.19
CA CYS A 397 -24.40 3.10 -7.73
C CYS A 397 -25.07 1.85 -7.13
N VAL A 398 -26.19 1.41 -7.71
CA VAL A 398 -26.97 0.26 -7.26
C VAL A 398 -26.26 -1.07 -7.52
N ASP A 399 -25.40 -1.15 -8.55
CA ASP A 399 -24.60 -2.33 -8.84
C ASP A 399 -23.54 -2.59 -7.77
N CYS A 400 -23.16 -1.56 -7.01
CA CYS A 400 -22.19 -1.65 -5.91
C CYS A 400 -22.84 -1.68 -4.52
N HIS A 401 -23.88 -0.87 -4.29
CA HIS A 401 -24.48 -0.69 -2.97
C HIS A 401 -25.78 -1.47 -2.74
N GLY A 402 -26.44 -1.94 -3.82
CA GLY A 402 -27.81 -2.47 -3.75
C GLY A 402 -28.86 -1.36 -3.93
N ASP A 403 -30.12 -1.72 -3.76
CA ASP A 403 -31.31 -0.91 -4.05
C ASP A 403 -31.97 -0.33 -2.78
N HIS A 404 -33.06 -0.92 -2.28
CA HIS A 404 -33.74 -0.48 -1.06
C HIS A 404 -33.00 -0.98 0.20
N GLY A 405 -32.31 -2.12 0.12
CA GLY A 405 -31.56 -2.75 1.22
C GLY A 405 -30.11 -2.28 1.41
N ILE A 406 -29.78 -1.01 1.13
CA ILE A 406 -28.40 -0.51 1.20
C ILE A 406 -27.84 -0.57 2.64
N LEU A 407 -26.78 -1.35 2.83
CA LEU A 407 -26.09 -1.49 4.12
C LEU A 407 -24.79 -0.67 4.15
N GLY A 408 -24.39 -0.23 5.34
CA GLY A 408 -23.15 0.51 5.55
C GLY A 408 -21.91 -0.38 5.46
N LYS A 409 -20.79 0.20 5.01
CA LYS A 409 -19.51 -0.52 4.78
C LYS A 409 -18.91 -1.26 5.99
N ASN A 410 -19.39 -1.00 7.20
CA ASN A 410 -18.94 -1.66 8.43
C ASN A 410 -19.81 -2.86 8.81
N GLU A 411 -20.92 -3.10 8.10
CA GLU A 411 -21.82 -4.23 8.34
C GLU A 411 -21.35 -5.41 7.49
N THR A 412 -21.18 -6.57 8.11
CA THR A 412 -20.62 -7.76 7.46
C THR A 412 -21.44 -8.27 6.27
N ALA A 413 -22.75 -8.02 6.27
CA ALA A 413 -23.66 -8.35 5.18
C ALA A 413 -23.61 -7.33 4.02
N SER A 414 -22.97 -6.16 4.20
CA SER A 414 -22.87 -5.15 3.14
C SER A 414 -21.97 -5.63 2.00
N ARG A 415 -22.37 -5.37 0.76
CA ARG A 415 -21.55 -5.64 -0.42
C ARG A 415 -20.22 -4.88 -0.41
N THR A 416 -20.19 -3.72 0.26
CA THR A 416 -19.00 -2.87 0.40
C THR A 416 -18.20 -3.11 1.68
N PHE A 417 -18.57 -4.12 2.48
CA PHE A 417 -17.75 -4.57 3.59
C PHE A 417 -16.40 -5.07 3.09
N ALA A 418 -15.30 -4.74 3.78
CA ALA A 418 -13.93 -4.98 3.29
C ALA A 418 -13.70 -6.40 2.75
N ARG A 419 -14.20 -7.43 3.45
CA ARG A 419 -14.09 -8.84 3.01
C ARG A 419 -14.86 -9.15 1.72
N ASN A 420 -15.94 -8.42 1.45
CA ASN A 420 -16.83 -8.61 0.30
C ASN A 420 -16.38 -7.80 -0.93
N VAL A 421 -15.57 -6.75 -0.76
CA VAL A 421 -15.04 -5.89 -1.85
C VAL A 421 -14.36 -6.69 -2.98
N PRO A 422 -13.46 -7.66 -2.72
CA PRO A 422 -12.85 -8.43 -3.81
C PRO A 422 -13.87 -9.18 -4.66
N THR A 423 -14.91 -9.74 -4.04
CA THR A 423 -16.00 -10.41 -4.75
C THR A 423 -16.82 -9.39 -5.54
N LEU A 424 -17.16 -8.25 -4.93
CA LEU A 424 -17.91 -7.17 -5.56
C LEU A 424 -17.23 -6.67 -6.84
N CYS A 425 -15.95 -6.31 -6.77
CA CYS A 425 -15.18 -5.91 -7.96
C CYS A 425 -15.05 -7.07 -8.96
N GLY A 426 -14.96 -8.30 -8.44
CA GLY A 426 -14.88 -9.54 -9.20
C GLY A 426 -16.10 -9.86 -10.06
N ASP A 427 -17.28 -9.35 -9.73
CA ASP A 427 -18.50 -9.57 -10.52
C ASP A 427 -18.31 -9.08 -11.97
N CYS A 428 -17.48 -8.04 -12.15
CA CYS A 428 -17.13 -7.50 -13.47
C CYS A 428 -15.67 -7.77 -13.88
N HIS A 429 -14.71 -7.71 -12.94
CA HIS A 429 -13.27 -7.75 -13.23
C HIS A 429 -12.63 -9.14 -13.14
N ARG A 430 -13.35 -10.18 -12.70
CA ARG A 430 -12.82 -11.55 -12.71
C ARG A 430 -12.62 -12.04 -14.15
N THR A 431 -11.60 -12.87 -14.35
CA THR A 431 -11.33 -13.52 -15.64
C THR A 431 -12.60 -14.13 -16.22
N GLY A 432 -12.92 -13.82 -17.48
CA GLY A 432 -14.14 -14.27 -18.17
C GLY A 432 -15.40 -13.42 -17.93
N ARG A 433 -15.35 -12.36 -17.12
CA ARG A 433 -16.45 -11.41 -16.93
C ARG A 433 -16.37 -10.19 -17.86
N LYS A 434 -17.47 -9.43 -17.94
CA LYS A 434 -17.73 -8.40 -18.94
C LYS A 434 -16.63 -7.33 -19.08
N ALA A 435 -16.02 -6.91 -17.95
CA ALA A 435 -14.93 -5.93 -17.97
C ALA A 435 -13.57 -6.58 -18.24
N ALA A 436 -13.31 -7.78 -17.71
CA ALA A 436 -12.05 -8.49 -17.93
C ALA A 436 -11.83 -8.90 -19.40
N LEU A 437 -12.89 -9.27 -20.12
CA LEU A 437 -12.82 -9.65 -21.54
C LEU A 437 -12.39 -8.50 -22.45
N ARG A 438 -12.57 -7.26 -22.02
CA ARG A 438 -12.25 -6.04 -22.78
C ARG A 438 -11.01 -5.33 -22.27
N TYR A 439 -10.38 -5.85 -21.22
CA TYR A 439 -9.15 -5.30 -20.67
C TYR A 439 -7.96 -5.63 -21.56
N THR A 440 -7.27 -4.60 -22.03
CA THR A 440 -6.11 -4.72 -22.95
C THR A 440 -4.75 -4.58 -22.25
N GLY A 441 -4.73 -4.49 -20.92
CA GLY A 441 -3.49 -4.35 -20.16
C GLY A 441 -2.77 -5.68 -19.89
N SER A 442 -1.57 -5.59 -19.32
CA SER A 442 -0.68 -6.76 -19.13
C SER A 442 -1.00 -7.62 -17.91
N GLN A 443 -1.95 -7.22 -17.06
CA GLN A 443 -2.28 -7.89 -15.80
C GLN A 443 -3.57 -8.69 -15.96
N THR A 444 -3.45 -10.01 -16.09
CA THR A 444 -4.59 -10.94 -16.14
C THR A 444 -4.76 -11.62 -14.77
N GLN A 445 -5.88 -12.31 -14.55
CA GLN A 445 -6.13 -13.08 -13.30
C GLN A 445 -5.92 -12.26 -12.01
N ILE A 446 -6.31 -10.98 -12.05
CA ILE A 446 -6.03 -10.00 -10.99
C ILE A 446 -6.61 -10.44 -9.64
N LEU A 447 -7.81 -11.04 -9.65
CA LEU A 447 -8.45 -11.51 -8.42
C LEU A 447 -7.72 -12.71 -7.81
N GLU A 448 -7.32 -13.66 -8.65
CA GLU A 448 -6.58 -14.85 -8.24
C GLU A 448 -5.21 -14.46 -7.67
N HIS A 449 -4.52 -13.53 -8.34
CA HIS A 449 -3.27 -12.95 -7.86
C HIS A 449 -3.43 -12.20 -6.54
N TYR A 450 -4.44 -11.33 -6.44
CA TYR A 450 -4.74 -10.61 -5.21
C TYR A 450 -5.02 -11.58 -4.06
N ALA A 451 -5.85 -12.61 -4.28
CA ALA A 451 -6.19 -13.61 -3.26
C ALA A 451 -4.96 -14.35 -2.71
N GLU A 452 -3.92 -14.52 -3.53
CA GLU A 452 -2.65 -15.14 -3.13
C GLU A 452 -1.59 -14.17 -2.61
N SER A 453 -1.81 -12.86 -2.76
CA SER A 453 -0.98 -11.82 -2.15
C SER A 453 -1.10 -11.82 -0.61
N ILE A 454 -0.18 -11.16 0.08
CA ILE A 454 -0.26 -11.04 1.55
C ILE A 454 -1.50 -10.25 1.99
N HIS A 455 -1.95 -9.28 1.19
CA HIS A 455 -3.19 -8.54 1.48
C HIS A 455 -4.42 -9.43 1.31
N GLY A 456 -4.53 -10.17 0.20
CA GLY A 456 -5.64 -11.08 -0.01
C GLY A 456 -5.67 -12.24 0.99
N LYS A 457 -4.50 -12.82 1.33
CA LYS A 457 -4.41 -13.84 2.39
C LYS A 457 -4.81 -13.29 3.76
N GLY A 458 -4.33 -12.10 4.12
CA GLY A 458 -4.71 -11.42 5.36
C GLY A 458 -6.22 -11.19 5.45
N LEU A 459 -6.84 -10.71 4.37
CA LEU A 459 -8.26 -10.43 4.30
C LEU A 459 -9.13 -11.69 4.25
N LEU A 460 -8.85 -12.59 3.29
CA LEU A 460 -9.72 -13.71 2.94
C LEU A 460 -9.45 -14.97 3.77
N LYS A 461 -8.18 -15.26 4.11
CA LYS A 461 -7.80 -16.44 4.89
C LYS A 461 -7.71 -16.15 6.39
N SER A 462 -7.15 -15.00 6.77
CA SER A 462 -6.99 -14.63 8.19
C SER A 462 -8.11 -13.75 8.75
N GLY A 463 -9.03 -13.25 7.91
CA GLY A 463 -10.17 -12.45 8.34
C GLY A 463 -9.83 -11.03 8.81
N LEU A 464 -8.63 -10.52 8.49
CA LEU A 464 -8.16 -9.20 8.91
C LEU A 464 -8.77 -8.10 8.03
N VAL A 465 -9.89 -7.52 8.47
CA VAL A 465 -10.66 -6.50 7.73
C VAL A 465 -9.98 -5.13 7.62
N VAL A 466 -8.85 -4.94 8.31
CA VAL A 466 -7.98 -3.76 8.20
C VAL A 466 -6.97 -3.87 7.05
N THR A 467 -6.97 -5.01 6.35
CA THR A 467 -6.06 -5.26 5.23
C THR A 467 -6.53 -4.53 3.98
N ALA A 468 -5.59 -4.00 3.19
CA ALA A 468 -5.91 -3.26 1.97
C ALA A 468 -6.70 -4.11 0.97
N THR A 469 -7.79 -3.54 0.46
CA THR A 469 -8.68 -4.07 -0.57
C THR A 469 -8.45 -3.37 -1.91
N CYS A 470 -9.17 -3.79 -2.95
CA CYS A 470 -9.13 -3.11 -4.27
C CYS A 470 -9.43 -1.61 -4.14
N ALA A 471 -10.39 -1.24 -3.29
CA ALA A 471 -10.83 0.14 -3.10
C ALA A 471 -9.82 1.00 -2.33
N ASP A 472 -8.96 0.40 -1.49
CA ASP A 472 -7.93 1.17 -0.77
C ASP A 472 -6.80 1.62 -1.71
N CYS A 473 -6.54 0.83 -2.76
CA CYS A 473 -5.55 1.16 -3.78
C CYS A 473 -6.14 1.98 -4.93
N HIS A 474 -7.30 1.59 -5.45
CA HIS A 474 -7.92 2.21 -6.63
C HIS A 474 -8.94 3.29 -6.31
N THR A 475 -9.23 3.53 -5.02
CA THR A 475 -10.38 4.32 -4.53
C THR A 475 -11.73 3.65 -4.85
N ALA A 476 -12.76 3.92 -4.04
CA ALA A 476 -14.08 3.27 -4.18
C ALA A 476 -15.01 3.96 -5.20
N HIS A 477 -14.81 5.26 -5.43
CA HIS A 477 -15.66 6.09 -6.28
C HIS A 477 -14.86 7.00 -7.21
N GLY A 478 -13.52 6.92 -7.23
CA GLY A 478 -12.64 7.82 -7.98
C GLY A 478 -11.61 7.05 -8.83
N GLU A 479 -11.91 5.80 -9.15
CA GLU A 479 -11.02 4.89 -9.83
C GLU A 479 -10.65 5.39 -11.23
N LEU A 480 -9.35 5.59 -11.44
CA LEU A 480 -8.77 6.12 -12.67
C LEU A 480 -7.64 5.20 -13.17
N PRO A 481 -7.37 5.16 -14.49
CA PRO A 481 -6.32 4.33 -15.04
C PRO A 481 -4.94 4.77 -14.53
N LYS A 482 -3.99 3.84 -14.43
CA LYS A 482 -2.60 4.12 -13.97
C LYS A 482 -1.92 5.28 -14.71
N ALA A 483 -2.27 5.51 -15.97
CA ALA A 483 -1.68 6.57 -16.80
C ALA A 483 -2.19 7.98 -16.41
N ASP A 484 -3.32 8.08 -15.72
CA ASP A 484 -3.90 9.35 -15.30
C ASP A 484 -3.14 9.90 -14.08
N PRO A 485 -2.60 11.14 -14.12
CA PRO A 485 -1.89 11.75 -13.00
C PRO A 485 -2.72 11.89 -11.71
N ALA A 486 -4.05 11.96 -11.81
CA ALA A 486 -4.95 12.02 -10.66
C ALA A 486 -5.25 10.64 -10.05
N SER A 487 -4.86 9.55 -10.72
CA SER A 487 -5.06 8.20 -10.19
C SER A 487 -4.20 7.93 -8.95
N SER A 488 -4.78 7.33 -7.92
CA SER A 488 -4.06 6.86 -6.72
C SER A 488 -2.98 5.83 -7.05
N VAL A 489 -3.11 5.09 -8.14
CA VAL A 489 -2.12 4.09 -8.59
C VAL A 489 -1.17 4.64 -9.67
N HIS A 490 -1.21 5.93 -9.96
CA HIS A 490 -0.22 6.57 -10.82
C HIS A 490 1.17 6.51 -10.18
N PRO A 491 2.28 6.27 -10.91
CA PRO A 491 3.61 6.10 -10.33
C PRO A 491 4.05 7.20 -9.34
N ARG A 492 3.62 8.45 -9.57
CA ARG A 492 3.90 9.58 -8.65
C ARG A 492 3.14 9.51 -7.32
N ASN A 493 2.01 8.81 -7.29
CA ASN A 493 1.08 8.76 -6.16
C ASN A 493 1.15 7.44 -5.40
N VAL A 494 1.68 6.36 -6.02
CA VAL A 494 1.76 5.00 -5.42
C VAL A 494 2.34 5.03 -4.01
N ALA A 495 3.44 5.76 -3.78
CA ALA A 495 4.06 5.83 -2.46
C ALA A 495 3.10 6.40 -1.40
N GLN A 496 2.32 7.43 -1.75
CA GLN A 496 1.32 8.03 -0.87
C GLN A 496 0.10 7.13 -0.66
N THR A 497 -0.28 6.35 -1.67
CA THR A 497 -1.33 5.32 -1.56
C THR A 497 -0.92 4.24 -0.57
N CYS A 498 0.32 3.73 -0.66
CA CYS A 498 0.84 2.78 0.33
C CYS A 498 0.96 3.41 1.73
N ALA A 499 1.25 4.71 1.83
CA ALA A 499 1.43 5.43 3.09
C ALA A 499 0.16 5.53 3.95
N GLN A 500 -1.02 5.27 3.38
CA GLN A 500 -2.28 5.22 4.12
C GLN A 500 -2.22 4.18 5.26
N CYS A 501 -1.50 3.08 5.04
CA CYS A 501 -1.28 2.03 6.04
C CYS A 501 0.21 1.90 6.44
N HIS A 502 1.15 2.14 5.51
CA HIS A 502 2.58 1.94 5.72
C HIS A 502 3.36 3.25 5.96
N ARG A 503 2.82 4.13 6.81
CA ARG A 503 3.35 5.48 7.02
C ARG A 503 4.83 5.52 7.40
N GLY A 504 5.27 4.66 8.33
CA GLY A 504 6.67 4.63 8.76
C GLY A 504 7.65 4.20 7.65
N ILE A 505 7.24 3.26 6.80
CA ILE A 505 8.05 2.84 5.64
C ILE A 505 8.09 3.95 4.58
N TYR A 506 6.96 4.62 4.35
CA TYR A 506 6.90 5.77 3.45
C TYR A 506 7.85 6.88 3.88
N GLU A 507 7.95 7.18 5.18
CA GLU A 507 8.88 8.19 5.70
C GLU A 507 10.35 7.81 5.48
N GLN A 508 10.70 6.53 5.70
CA GLN A 508 12.04 6.02 5.38
C GLN A 508 12.35 6.15 3.88
N PHE A 509 11.42 5.70 3.02
CA PHE A 509 11.58 5.76 1.57
C PHE A 509 11.71 7.20 1.07
N GLN A 510 10.92 8.14 1.61
CA GLN A 510 11.00 9.56 1.27
C GLN A 510 12.35 10.19 1.66
N ALA A 511 13.00 9.68 2.70
CA ALA A 511 14.34 10.11 3.09
C ALA A 511 15.46 9.41 2.29
N SER A 512 15.15 8.37 1.51
CA SER A 512 16.12 7.61 0.73
C SER A 512 16.51 8.31 -0.58
N VAL A 513 17.65 7.91 -1.15
CA VAL A 513 18.11 8.35 -2.48
C VAL A 513 17.22 7.89 -3.63
N HIS A 514 16.27 6.98 -3.37
CA HIS A 514 15.30 6.54 -4.35
C HIS A 514 14.04 7.42 -4.40
N SER A 515 13.89 8.38 -3.49
CA SER A 515 12.82 9.36 -3.56
C SER A 515 13.24 10.61 -4.35
N ALA A 516 12.28 11.17 -5.09
CA ALA A 516 12.41 12.47 -5.76
C ALA A 516 12.61 13.64 -4.77
N ALA A 517 12.29 13.45 -3.49
CA ALA A 517 12.52 14.46 -2.46
C ALA A 517 14.01 14.66 -2.15
N VAL A 518 14.83 13.62 -2.33
CA VAL A 518 16.26 13.61 -2.00
C VAL A 518 17.11 13.61 -3.27
N SER A 519 16.76 12.76 -4.24
CA SER A 519 17.52 12.63 -5.47
C SER A 519 17.07 13.64 -6.52
N LYS A 520 18.06 14.36 -7.08
CA LYS A 520 17.88 15.27 -8.22
C LYS A 520 18.21 14.61 -9.56
N SER A 521 18.27 13.27 -9.61
CA SER A 521 18.55 12.57 -10.86
C SER A 521 17.46 12.87 -11.91
N LYS A 522 17.88 12.95 -13.17
CA LYS A 522 16.96 13.02 -14.31
C LYS A 522 16.42 11.63 -14.67
N ASP A 523 17.01 10.56 -14.15
CA ASP A 523 16.59 9.18 -14.40
C ASP A 523 15.27 8.86 -13.72
N ARG A 524 14.56 7.86 -14.26
CA ARG A 524 13.33 7.34 -13.63
C ARG A 524 13.67 6.72 -12.28
N LEU A 525 13.12 7.30 -11.22
CA LEU A 525 13.22 6.75 -9.87
C LEU A 525 12.23 5.60 -9.66
N PRO A 526 12.59 4.59 -8.83
CA PRO A 526 11.71 3.48 -8.54
C PRO A 526 10.57 3.92 -7.60
N THR A 527 9.47 3.19 -7.64
CA THR A 527 8.32 3.31 -6.75
C THR A 527 8.17 2.03 -5.93
N CYS A 528 7.27 2.03 -4.93
CA CYS A 528 6.97 0.82 -4.17
C CYS A 528 6.59 -0.36 -5.08
N ALA A 529 5.91 -0.08 -6.20
CA ALA A 529 5.46 -1.09 -7.16
C ALA A 529 6.57 -1.67 -8.05
N ASP A 530 7.72 -0.99 -8.15
CA ASP A 530 8.88 -1.49 -8.90
C ASP A 530 9.68 -2.51 -8.07
N CYS A 531 9.58 -2.45 -6.73
CA CYS A 531 10.22 -3.40 -5.82
C CYS A 531 9.25 -4.47 -5.28
N HIS A 532 7.97 -4.13 -5.13
CA HIS A 532 6.91 -5.04 -4.70
C HIS A 532 5.82 -5.09 -5.78
N SER A 533 5.45 -6.27 -6.25
CA SER A 533 4.29 -6.39 -7.15
C SER A 533 3.00 -6.00 -6.42
N ALA A 534 2.21 -5.08 -6.99
CA ALA A 534 1.01 -4.55 -6.33
C ALA A 534 -0.09 -5.62 -6.13
N HIS A 535 -0.31 -6.51 -7.11
CA HIS A 535 -1.35 -7.54 -7.04
C HIS A 535 -0.84 -8.91 -6.60
N THR A 536 0.47 -9.14 -6.59
CA THR A 536 1.09 -10.39 -6.09
C THR A 536 2.05 -10.13 -4.93
N ILE A 537 1.79 -9.10 -4.12
CA ILE A 537 2.69 -8.70 -3.05
C ILE A 537 2.97 -9.86 -2.08
N GLY A 538 4.24 -10.26 -1.99
CA GLY A 538 4.70 -11.40 -1.20
C GLY A 538 5.17 -11.00 0.20
N ARG A 539 5.45 -12.00 1.05
CA ARG A 539 6.09 -11.77 2.36
C ARG A 539 7.60 -11.61 2.17
N ALA A 540 8.16 -10.54 2.75
CA ALA A 540 9.59 -10.24 2.61
C ALA A 540 10.54 -11.27 3.24
N GLU A 541 10.02 -12.12 4.13
CA GLU A 541 10.82 -13.13 4.86
C GLU A 541 11.09 -14.40 4.04
N THR A 542 10.33 -14.65 2.97
CA THR A 542 10.48 -15.87 2.17
C THR A 542 11.83 -15.91 1.47
N GLN A 543 12.36 -17.12 1.27
CA GLN A 543 13.64 -17.27 0.60
C GLN A 543 13.60 -16.73 -0.83
N ASP A 544 12.50 -16.99 -1.56
CA ASP A 544 12.31 -16.52 -2.93
C ASP A 544 12.37 -15.00 -3.01
N PHE A 545 11.65 -14.29 -2.13
CA PHE A 545 11.68 -12.82 -2.11
C PHE A 545 13.09 -12.28 -1.81
N LYS A 546 13.78 -12.87 -0.83
CA LYS A 546 15.14 -12.45 -0.47
C LYS A 546 16.16 -12.61 -1.60
N LEU A 547 15.96 -13.59 -2.49
CA LEU A 547 16.81 -13.83 -3.65
C LEU A 547 16.40 -12.96 -4.84
N GLU A 548 15.10 -12.79 -5.07
CA GLU A 548 14.55 -11.98 -6.15
C GLU A 548 14.91 -10.49 -6.01
N VAL A 549 14.86 -9.95 -4.78
CA VAL A 549 15.11 -8.50 -4.57
C VAL A 549 16.48 -8.04 -5.09
N MET A 550 17.45 -8.96 -5.19
CA MET A 550 18.78 -8.68 -5.72
C MET A 550 18.75 -8.39 -7.23
N SER A 551 17.96 -9.15 -8.00
CA SER A 551 17.76 -8.89 -9.42
C SER A 551 16.87 -7.67 -9.63
N THR A 552 15.91 -7.40 -8.73
CA THR A 552 15.10 -6.18 -8.73
C THR A 552 15.95 -4.91 -8.68
N CYS A 553 16.96 -4.87 -7.81
CA CYS A 553 17.94 -3.78 -7.79
C CYS A 553 18.71 -3.68 -9.13
N GLY A 554 19.07 -4.83 -9.71
CA GLY A 554 19.79 -4.94 -10.98
C GLY A 554 19.02 -4.46 -12.21
N ASN A 555 17.69 -4.38 -12.16
CA ASN A 555 16.88 -3.81 -13.24
C ASN A 555 17.23 -2.34 -13.53
N CYS A 556 17.67 -1.61 -12.50
CA CYS A 556 18.17 -0.23 -12.63
C CYS A 556 19.70 -0.15 -12.45
N HIS A 557 20.28 -0.94 -11.56
CA HIS A 557 21.72 -0.94 -11.23
C HIS A 557 22.50 -2.07 -11.92
N ARG A 558 22.28 -2.29 -13.22
CA ARG A 558 22.78 -3.46 -13.94
C ARG A 558 24.28 -3.72 -13.77
N ALA A 559 25.12 -2.71 -14.04
CA ALA A 559 26.58 -2.87 -13.95
C ALA A 559 27.07 -3.19 -12.51
N LEU A 560 26.42 -2.60 -11.50
CA LEU A 560 26.75 -2.88 -10.09
C LEU A 560 26.28 -4.26 -9.66
N ALA A 561 25.11 -4.70 -10.14
CA ALA A 561 24.60 -6.03 -9.89
C ALA A 561 25.49 -7.11 -10.53
N GLU A 562 25.95 -6.91 -11.77
CA GLU A 562 26.88 -7.81 -12.46
C GLU A 562 28.16 -7.99 -11.64
N THR A 563 28.84 -6.90 -11.27
CA THR A 563 30.07 -6.97 -10.45
C THR A 563 29.83 -7.54 -9.04
N TYR A 564 28.68 -7.27 -8.44
CA TYR A 564 28.30 -7.87 -7.17
C TYR A 564 28.15 -9.40 -7.28
N PHE A 565 27.53 -9.89 -8.36
CA PHE A 565 27.34 -11.32 -8.60
C PHE A 565 28.65 -12.08 -8.88
N ASP A 566 29.74 -11.37 -9.16
CA ASP A 566 31.08 -11.95 -9.27
C ASP A 566 31.79 -12.12 -7.92
N THR A 567 31.32 -11.42 -6.88
CA THR A 567 31.84 -11.58 -5.53
C THR A 567 31.35 -12.88 -4.88
N TYR A 568 32.00 -13.27 -3.77
CA TYR A 568 31.57 -14.42 -2.98
C TYR A 568 30.10 -14.32 -2.55
N HIS A 569 29.66 -13.18 -2.02
CA HIS A 569 28.27 -12.99 -1.57
C HIS A 569 27.27 -13.22 -2.70
N GLY A 570 27.55 -12.67 -3.88
CA GLY A 570 26.68 -12.81 -5.04
C GLY A 570 26.66 -14.22 -5.64
N LYS A 571 27.82 -14.87 -5.79
CA LYS A 571 27.93 -16.25 -6.29
C LYS A 571 27.14 -17.24 -5.45
N VAL A 572 27.24 -17.12 -4.12
CA VAL A 572 26.54 -17.99 -3.17
C VAL A 572 25.04 -17.71 -3.17
N SER A 573 24.62 -16.46 -3.30
CA SER A 573 23.20 -16.13 -3.44
C SER A 573 22.60 -16.62 -4.76
N LYS A 574 23.35 -16.60 -5.88
CA LYS A 574 22.92 -17.22 -7.16
C LYS A 574 22.62 -18.71 -7.04
N LEU A 575 23.34 -19.42 -6.15
CA LEU A 575 23.11 -20.83 -5.87
C LEU A 575 21.91 -21.08 -4.93
N GLY A 576 21.15 -20.05 -4.56
CA GLY A 576 19.93 -20.15 -3.76
C GLY A 576 20.13 -19.97 -2.25
N TYR A 577 21.30 -19.49 -1.81
CA TYR A 577 21.58 -19.36 -0.38
C TYR A 577 21.26 -17.95 0.15
N THR A 578 20.46 -17.92 1.22
CA THR A 578 19.89 -16.68 1.75
C THR A 578 20.63 -16.09 2.95
N LYS A 579 21.61 -16.78 3.55
CA LYS A 579 22.34 -16.28 4.74
C LYS A 579 23.59 -15.43 4.44
N THR A 580 24.06 -15.35 3.19
CA THR A 580 25.10 -14.39 2.79
C THR A 580 24.53 -12.99 2.73
N ALA A 581 25.33 -11.93 2.76
CA ALA A 581 24.80 -10.57 2.54
C ALA A 581 24.18 -10.44 1.14
N LYS A 582 23.14 -9.60 1.01
CA LYS A 582 22.53 -9.09 -0.22
C LYS A 582 22.70 -7.57 -0.30
N CYS A 583 22.24 -6.97 -1.40
CA CYS A 583 22.23 -5.51 -1.57
C CYS A 583 21.58 -4.78 -0.37
N TYR A 584 20.39 -5.22 0.07
CA TYR A 584 19.66 -4.54 1.15
C TYR A 584 20.28 -4.75 2.55
N ASP A 585 21.03 -5.83 2.77
CA ASP A 585 21.71 -6.08 4.05
C ASP A 585 22.83 -5.06 4.31
N CYS A 586 23.40 -4.51 3.23
CA CYS A 586 24.45 -3.50 3.28
C CYS A 586 23.90 -2.07 3.11
N HIS A 587 22.94 -1.87 2.21
CA HIS A 587 22.44 -0.55 1.84
C HIS A 587 21.21 -0.09 2.63
N GLY A 588 20.50 -1.00 3.29
CA GLY A 588 19.13 -0.78 3.76
C GLY A 588 18.09 -1.20 2.71
N ALA A 589 16.84 -1.37 3.14
CA ALA A 589 15.73 -1.78 2.26
C ALA A 589 14.90 -0.57 1.79
N HIS A 590 14.45 0.25 2.75
CA HIS A 590 13.68 1.46 2.49
C HIS A 590 14.42 2.73 2.91
N ASP A 591 15.49 2.59 3.70
CA ASP A 591 16.34 3.64 4.26
C ASP A 591 17.69 3.71 3.53
N ILE A 592 17.66 3.63 2.20
CA ILE A 592 18.86 3.68 1.37
C ILE A 592 19.37 5.12 1.29
N LEU A 593 20.33 5.44 2.16
CA LEU A 593 20.91 6.79 2.28
C LEU A 593 22.26 6.92 1.55
N PRO A 594 22.65 8.13 1.10
CA PRO A 594 23.99 8.35 0.55
C PRO A 594 25.08 7.93 1.53
N ALA A 595 26.20 7.38 1.06
CA ALA A 595 27.32 6.98 1.93
C ALA A 595 27.97 8.18 2.69
N SER A 596 27.70 9.41 2.26
CA SER A 596 28.11 10.62 2.97
C SER A 596 27.18 10.99 4.14
N ASP A 597 25.96 10.46 4.19
CA ASP A 597 25.05 10.66 5.33
C ASP A 597 25.53 9.80 6.50
N PRO A 598 25.79 10.39 7.70
CA PRO A 598 26.23 9.64 8.88
C PRO A 598 25.28 8.49 9.27
N ARG A 599 23.98 8.63 8.99
CA ARG A 599 22.96 7.62 9.32
C ARG A 599 23.01 6.41 8.39
N SER A 600 23.60 6.55 7.19
CA SER A 600 23.72 5.47 6.21
C SER A 600 24.44 4.27 6.81
N HIS A 601 23.95 3.07 6.50
CA HIS A 601 24.61 1.80 6.83
C HIS A 601 26.03 1.70 6.23
N LEU A 602 26.29 2.45 5.17
CA LEU A 602 27.60 2.49 4.50
C LEU A 602 28.41 3.74 4.82
N SER A 603 27.97 4.52 5.81
CA SER A 603 28.72 5.70 6.24
C SER A 603 30.07 5.31 6.82
N ARG A 604 31.00 6.27 6.86
CA ARG A 604 32.33 6.06 7.43
C ARG A 604 32.24 5.49 8.85
N ASP A 605 31.25 5.89 9.63
CA ASP A 605 31.15 5.53 11.04
C ASP A 605 30.40 4.20 11.26
N ARG A 606 29.48 3.82 10.36
CA ARG A 606 28.63 2.62 10.52
C ARG A 606 29.06 1.40 9.71
N ILE A 607 29.86 1.56 8.65
CA ILE A 607 30.23 0.45 7.76
C ILE A 607 30.86 -0.75 8.49
N VAL A 608 31.62 -0.51 9.57
CA VAL A 608 32.22 -1.59 10.37
C VAL A 608 31.14 -2.40 11.09
N GLU A 609 30.13 -1.73 11.66
CA GLU A 609 28.97 -2.32 12.32
C GLU A 609 28.12 -3.11 11.32
N THR A 610 27.87 -2.55 10.13
CA THR A 610 27.15 -3.24 9.04
C THR A 610 27.83 -4.54 8.64
N CYS A 611 29.16 -4.52 8.47
CA CYS A 611 29.93 -5.75 8.25
C CYS A 611 29.91 -6.68 9.48
N ALA A 612 29.88 -6.13 10.70
CA ALA A 612 29.90 -6.90 11.95
C ALA A 612 28.64 -7.75 12.16
N SER A 613 27.50 -7.35 11.60
CA SER A 613 26.24 -8.11 11.61
C SER A 613 26.40 -9.55 11.11
N CYS A 614 27.30 -9.78 10.16
CA CYS A 614 27.63 -11.11 9.64
C CYS A 614 29.08 -11.54 9.98
N HIS A 615 29.98 -10.59 10.23
CA HIS A 615 31.40 -10.83 10.54
C HIS A 615 31.78 -10.24 11.90
N PRO A 616 31.56 -10.94 13.03
CA PRO A 616 31.75 -10.38 14.38
C PRO A 616 33.13 -9.75 14.66
N GLY A 617 34.18 -10.21 13.96
CA GLY A 617 35.54 -9.63 14.04
C GLY A 617 35.82 -8.47 13.08
N SER A 618 34.79 -7.87 12.48
CA SER A 618 34.89 -6.77 11.52
C SER A 618 35.68 -5.59 12.10
N ASN A 619 36.50 -4.98 11.27
CA ASN A 619 37.35 -3.86 11.64
C ASN A 619 37.49 -2.91 10.44
N ARG A 620 38.12 -1.74 10.65
CA ARG A 620 38.20 -0.70 9.62
C ARG A 620 38.90 -1.15 8.34
N ARG A 621 39.94 -1.97 8.45
CA ARG A 621 40.67 -2.50 7.28
C ARG A 621 39.85 -3.56 6.56
N PHE A 622 39.13 -4.41 7.31
CA PHE A 622 38.18 -5.39 6.76
C PHE A 622 37.07 -4.72 5.94
N ALA A 623 36.48 -3.65 6.48
CA ALA A 623 35.46 -2.85 5.78
C ALA A 623 35.98 -2.17 4.49
N GLY A 624 37.30 -2.19 4.24
CA GLY A 624 37.91 -1.81 2.97
C GLY A 624 37.83 -2.89 1.88
N TYR A 625 37.14 -4.01 2.12
CA TYR A 625 36.77 -4.99 1.10
C TYR A 625 35.92 -4.33 0.02
N LEU A 626 36.15 -4.69 -1.25
CA LEU A 626 35.53 -4.00 -2.38
C LEU A 626 34.40 -4.85 -2.96
N THR A 627 33.16 -4.61 -2.48
CA THR A 627 31.97 -5.41 -2.82
C THR A 627 31.44 -5.23 -4.24
N HIS A 628 31.87 -4.20 -4.95
CA HIS A 628 31.50 -3.91 -6.36
C HIS A 628 32.75 -3.68 -7.22
N ALA A 629 33.85 -4.37 -6.91
CA ALA A 629 35.07 -4.26 -7.71
C ALA A 629 35.06 -5.22 -8.90
N THR A 630 35.71 -4.80 -9.98
CA THR A 630 35.91 -5.58 -11.18
C THR A 630 37.36 -5.47 -11.64
N HIS A 631 37.87 -6.53 -12.25
CA HIS A 631 39.19 -6.55 -12.86
C HIS A 631 39.20 -5.92 -14.27
N HIS A 632 38.05 -5.46 -14.79
CA HIS A 632 37.96 -4.81 -16.10
C HIS A 632 38.26 -3.30 -16.10
N ASP A 633 38.32 -2.67 -14.91
CA ASP A 633 38.61 -1.23 -14.78
C ASP A 633 40.02 -1.03 -14.18
N PRO A 634 41.07 -0.88 -15.02
CA PRO A 634 42.44 -0.69 -14.54
C PRO A 634 42.65 0.67 -13.86
N LYS A 635 41.80 1.67 -14.13
CA LYS A 635 41.94 3.01 -13.52
C LYS A 635 41.44 2.98 -12.08
N LYS A 636 40.31 2.31 -11.84
CA LYS A 636 39.68 2.24 -10.52
C LYS A 636 40.25 1.11 -9.65
N TYR A 637 40.59 -0.03 -10.25
CA TYR A 637 41.04 -1.24 -9.54
C TYR A 637 42.32 -1.84 -10.13
N PRO A 638 43.44 -1.09 -10.17
CA PRO A 638 44.68 -1.52 -10.83
C PRO A 638 45.23 -2.85 -10.29
N ALA A 639 45.21 -3.04 -8.96
CA ALA A 639 45.70 -4.27 -8.34
C ALA A 639 44.92 -5.52 -8.78
N LEU A 640 43.60 -5.43 -8.92
CA LEU A 640 42.76 -6.54 -9.37
C LEU A 640 42.99 -6.82 -10.86
N PHE A 641 43.10 -5.78 -11.68
CA PHE A 641 43.39 -5.89 -13.10
C PHE A 641 44.70 -6.67 -13.34
N PHE A 642 45.80 -6.24 -12.71
CA PHE A 642 47.10 -6.89 -12.90
C PHE A 642 47.12 -8.30 -12.31
N ALA A 643 46.50 -8.54 -11.16
CA ALA A 643 46.42 -9.88 -10.57
C ALA A 643 45.67 -10.85 -11.49
N PHE A 644 44.52 -10.44 -12.04
CA PHE A 644 43.73 -11.26 -12.96
C PHE A 644 44.49 -11.59 -14.24
N TRP A 645 45.09 -10.60 -14.89
CA TRP A 645 45.84 -10.83 -16.14
C TRP A 645 47.12 -11.63 -15.92
N ALA A 646 47.80 -11.46 -14.77
CA ALA A 646 48.94 -12.28 -14.41
C ALA A 646 48.54 -13.76 -14.23
N MET A 647 47.46 -14.03 -13.49
CA MET A 647 46.96 -15.40 -13.29
C MET A 647 46.44 -16.01 -14.59
N THR A 648 45.73 -15.23 -15.41
CA THR A 648 45.24 -15.67 -16.72
C THR A 648 46.39 -15.99 -17.67
N GLY A 649 47.41 -15.11 -17.72
CA GLY A 649 48.62 -15.34 -18.50
C GLY A 649 49.38 -16.59 -18.05
N LEU A 650 49.52 -16.79 -16.74
CA LEU A 650 50.10 -18.01 -16.17
C LEU A 650 49.30 -19.26 -16.57
N LEU A 651 47.97 -19.19 -16.51
CA LEU A 651 47.09 -20.29 -16.89
C LEU A 651 47.24 -20.65 -18.36
N VAL A 652 47.03 -19.70 -19.26
CA VAL A 652 47.10 -19.93 -20.71
C VAL A 652 48.50 -20.36 -21.14
N GLY A 653 49.54 -19.69 -20.60
CA GLY A 653 50.94 -20.02 -20.89
C GLY A 653 51.30 -21.46 -20.48
N THR A 654 50.92 -21.87 -19.27
CA THR A 654 51.17 -23.23 -18.77
C THR A 654 50.45 -24.27 -19.63
N PHE A 655 49.16 -24.09 -19.95
CA PHE A 655 48.42 -25.06 -20.77
C PHE A 655 48.93 -25.13 -22.21
N PHE A 656 49.28 -23.99 -22.82
CA PHE A 656 49.84 -23.98 -24.16
C PHE A 656 51.17 -24.74 -24.22
N MET A 657 52.09 -24.43 -23.30
CA MET A 657 53.40 -25.08 -23.25
C MET A 657 53.29 -26.57 -22.92
N ALA A 658 52.52 -26.92 -21.87
CA ALA A 658 52.37 -28.31 -21.44
C ALA A 658 51.57 -29.16 -22.44
N GLY A 659 50.56 -28.56 -23.09
CA GLY A 659 49.79 -29.19 -24.16
C GLY A 659 50.65 -29.46 -25.40
N ALA A 660 51.42 -28.47 -25.85
CA ALA A 660 52.35 -28.63 -26.97
C ALA A 660 53.42 -29.71 -26.67
N HIS A 661 53.97 -29.70 -25.45
CA HIS A 661 54.90 -30.72 -24.98
C HIS A 661 54.28 -32.13 -24.99
N THR A 662 53.06 -32.27 -24.47
CA THR A 662 52.29 -33.52 -24.44
C THR A 662 52.02 -34.06 -25.85
N LEU A 663 51.60 -33.20 -26.78
CA LEU A 663 51.33 -33.58 -28.18
C LEU A 663 52.61 -34.01 -28.91
N ALA A 664 53.73 -33.32 -28.69
CA ALA A 664 55.01 -33.68 -29.30
C ALA A 664 55.52 -35.05 -28.85
N TRP A 665 55.19 -35.46 -27.63
CA TRP A 665 55.62 -36.74 -27.05
C TRP A 665 54.86 -37.95 -27.63
N LEU A 666 53.59 -37.78 -28.01
CA LEU A 666 52.67 -38.89 -28.32
C LEU A 666 53.17 -39.91 -29.38
N PRO A 667 53.71 -39.50 -30.55
CA PRO A 667 54.10 -40.44 -31.60
C PRO A 667 55.23 -41.39 -31.17
N ARG A 668 56.25 -40.85 -30.49
CA ARG A 668 57.41 -41.61 -30.03
C ARG A 668 57.08 -42.50 -28.83
N SER A 669 56.19 -42.04 -27.95
CA SER A 669 55.69 -42.86 -26.84
C SER A 669 54.91 -44.08 -27.34
N LEU A 670 54.08 -43.95 -28.39
CA LEU A 670 53.41 -45.09 -29.03
C LEU A 670 54.40 -46.11 -29.60
N ALA A 671 55.45 -45.64 -30.28
CA ALA A 671 56.51 -46.52 -30.78
C ALA A 671 57.25 -47.23 -29.64
N TYR A 672 57.58 -46.51 -28.57
CA TYR A 672 58.25 -47.06 -27.40
C TYR A 672 57.42 -48.11 -26.67
N ARG A 673 56.09 -47.93 -26.57
CA ARG A 673 55.18 -48.96 -26.04
C ARG A 673 55.24 -50.27 -26.84
N ARG A 674 55.24 -50.18 -28.18
CA ARG A 674 55.31 -51.36 -29.04
C ARG A 674 56.61 -52.14 -28.77
N MET A 675 57.72 -51.43 -28.59
CA MET A 675 59.01 -52.01 -28.22
C MET A 675 58.97 -52.71 -26.86
N LEU A 676 58.44 -52.05 -25.81
CA LEU A 676 58.34 -52.64 -24.48
C LEU A 676 57.47 -53.92 -24.46
N LYS A 677 56.38 -53.93 -25.22
CA LYS A 677 55.53 -55.13 -25.37
C LYS A 677 56.23 -56.26 -26.12
N ALA A 678 56.93 -55.93 -27.21
CA ALA A 678 57.67 -56.91 -28.00
C ALA A 678 58.77 -57.60 -27.17
N GLU A 679 59.35 -56.88 -26.21
CA GLU A 679 60.43 -57.39 -25.35
C GLU A 679 59.94 -57.95 -24.00
N HIS A 680 58.62 -58.13 -23.80
CA HIS A 680 58.01 -58.60 -22.53
C HIS A 680 58.48 -57.84 -21.27
N ALA A 681 59.00 -56.62 -21.42
CA ALA A 681 59.63 -55.86 -20.34
C ALA A 681 58.65 -55.43 -19.23
N LEU A 682 57.34 -55.51 -19.49
CA LEU A 682 56.27 -55.19 -18.55
C LEU A 682 55.86 -56.38 -17.66
N GLU A 683 56.34 -57.60 -17.96
CA GLU A 683 55.91 -58.85 -17.34
C GLU A 683 56.99 -59.47 -16.42
N SER A 684 58.06 -58.72 -16.09
CA SER A 684 59.16 -59.22 -15.27
C SER A 684 58.67 -59.74 -13.90
N PRO A 685 59.09 -60.94 -13.46
CA PRO A 685 58.65 -61.53 -12.20
C PRO A 685 59.16 -60.76 -10.97
N MET A 686 60.33 -60.14 -11.09
CA MET A 686 60.95 -59.31 -10.06
C MET A 686 60.68 -57.83 -10.30
N HIS A 687 60.35 -57.10 -9.24
CA HIS A 687 60.07 -55.68 -9.26
C HIS A 687 61.07 -54.90 -8.39
N VAL A 688 61.31 -53.63 -8.69
CA VAL A 688 62.13 -52.72 -7.89
C VAL A 688 61.21 -51.79 -7.08
N ARG A 689 61.45 -51.68 -5.77
CA ARG A 689 60.69 -50.82 -4.86
C ARG A 689 61.05 -49.34 -5.11
N ARG A 690 60.11 -48.61 -5.72
CA ARG A 690 60.25 -47.18 -6.05
C ARG A 690 59.75 -46.27 -4.94
N PHE A 691 58.59 -46.56 -4.34
CA PHE A 691 57.93 -45.70 -3.35
C PHE A 691 57.71 -46.39 -1.99
N PRO A 692 58.16 -45.80 -0.87
CA PRO A 692 57.84 -46.26 0.48
C PRO A 692 56.38 -45.99 0.86
N LYS A 693 55.88 -46.71 1.89
CA LYS A 693 54.48 -46.62 2.37
C LYS A 693 54.02 -45.19 2.70
N LEU A 694 54.90 -44.37 3.28
CA LEU A 694 54.57 -42.98 3.63
C LEU A 694 54.08 -42.18 2.41
N TYR A 695 54.84 -42.18 1.31
CA TYR A 695 54.48 -41.41 0.12
C TYR A 695 53.26 -41.98 -0.61
N ARG A 696 53.05 -43.30 -0.53
CA ARG A 696 51.84 -43.95 -1.05
C ARG A 696 50.59 -43.44 -0.31
N ASN A 697 50.65 -43.38 1.02
CA ASN A 697 49.55 -42.87 1.85
C ASN A 697 49.34 -41.36 1.67
N LEU A 698 50.42 -40.57 1.62
CA LEU A 698 50.32 -39.13 1.34
C LEU A 698 49.67 -38.87 -0.02
N HIS A 699 50.01 -39.66 -1.05
CA HIS A 699 49.38 -39.53 -2.35
C HIS A 699 47.87 -39.84 -2.32
N ILE A 700 47.44 -40.85 -1.55
CA ILE A 700 46.00 -41.12 -1.36
C ILE A 700 45.31 -39.92 -0.70
N MET A 701 45.92 -39.32 0.34
CA MET A 701 45.41 -38.10 0.97
C MET A 701 45.33 -36.93 -0.02
N VAL A 702 46.33 -36.77 -0.89
CA VAL A 702 46.33 -35.75 -1.95
C VAL A 702 45.17 -35.98 -2.92
N ILE A 703 44.97 -37.19 -3.43
CA ILE A 703 43.88 -37.48 -4.37
C ILE A 703 42.51 -37.17 -3.75
N THR A 704 42.26 -37.68 -2.54
CA THR A 704 40.96 -37.54 -1.89
C THR A 704 40.65 -36.09 -1.52
N SER A 705 41.64 -35.34 -1.02
CA SER A 705 41.48 -33.92 -0.68
C SER A 705 41.30 -33.08 -1.94
N PHE A 706 42.10 -33.34 -2.97
CA PHE A 706 42.07 -32.59 -4.22
C PHE A 706 40.73 -32.75 -4.95
N ILE A 707 40.19 -33.97 -5.07
CA ILE A 707 38.88 -34.19 -5.68
C ILE A 707 37.79 -33.46 -4.89
N ALA A 708 37.79 -33.55 -3.56
CA ALA A 708 36.82 -32.86 -2.72
C ALA A 708 36.89 -31.33 -2.89
N LEU A 709 38.11 -30.77 -2.89
CA LEU A 709 38.36 -29.33 -3.09
C LEU A 709 38.01 -28.87 -4.51
N ALA A 710 38.33 -29.66 -5.52
CA ALA A 710 38.04 -29.38 -6.92
C ALA A 710 36.54 -29.34 -7.20
N ILE A 711 35.80 -30.36 -6.75
CA ILE A 711 34.35 -30.43 -6.93
C ILE A 711 33.68 -29.24 -6.23
N THR A 712 33.97 -29.02 -4.95
CA THR A 712 33.34 -27.94 -4.17
C THR A 712 33.74 -26.54 -4.67
N GLY A 713 35.02 -26.34 -5.04
CA GLY A 713 35.54 -25.07 -5.53
C GLY A 713 35.02 -24.69 -6.92
N MET A 714 34.97 -25.65 -7.86
CA MET A 714 34.47 -25.40 -9.21
C MET A 714 32.97 -25.14 -9.23
N THR A 715 32.19 -25.81 -8.36
CA THR A 715 30.78 -25.48 -8.17
C THR A 715 30.58 -24.01 -7.76
N LEU A 716 31.45 -23.45 -6.91
CA LEU A 716 31.38 -22.04 -6.54
C LEU A 716 31.87 -21.11 -7.67
N LYS A 717 32.99 -21.44 -8.32
CA LYS A 717 33.58 -20.64 -9.41
C LYS A 717 32.57 -20.45 -10.55
N PHE A 718 31.89 -21.53 -10.94
CA PHE A 718 30.92 -21.57 -12.03
C PHE A 718 29.47 -21.50 -11.55
N SER A 719 29.20 -20.76 -10.46
CA SER A 719 27.86 -20.63 -9.85
C SER A 719 26.74 -20.17 -10.78
N TYR A 720 27.08 -19.56 -11.93
CA TYR A 720 26.13 -19.17 -12.97
C TYR A 720 25.74 -20.31 -13.92
N ALA A 721 26.48 -21.43 -13.92
CA ALA A 721 26.23 -22.57 -14.79
C ALA A 721 25.14 -23.49 -14.19
N PRO A 722 24.20 -24.03 -14.99
CA PRO A 722 23.12 -24.89 -14.48
C PRO A 722 23.61 -26.13 -13.73
N TRP A 723 24.74 -26.71 -14.14
CA TRP A 723 25.32 -27.89 -13.49
C TRP A 723 25.81 -27.58 -12.07
N ALA A 724 26.23 -26.35 -11.79
CA ALA A 724 26.75 -25.98 -10.48
C ALA A 724 25.64 -26.02 -9.43
N TRP A 725 24.43 -25.59 -9.79
CA TRP A 725 23.26 -25.71 -8.94
C TRP A 725 22.90 -27.18 -8.63
N TRP A 726 22.95 -28.06 -9.63
CA TRP A 726 22.71 -29.50 -9.45
C TRP A 726 23.75 -30.15 -8.54
N LEU A 727 25.03 -29.87 -8.77
CA LEU A 727 26.13 -30.35 -7.95
C LEU A 727 26.06 -29.82 -6.52
N ALA A 728 25.72 -28.55 -6.32
CA ALA A 728 25.52 -27.98 -4.99
C ALA A 728 24.41 -28.73 -4.22
N ARG A 729 23.29 -29.07 -4.87
CA ARG A 729 22.23 -29.88 -4.26
C ARG A 729 22.69 -31.30 -3.93
N LEU A 730 23.41 -31.95 -4.84
CA LEU A 730 23.94 -33.30 -4.64
C LEU A 730 24.88 -33.37 -3.43
N LEU A 731 25.67 -32.32 -3.19
CA LEU A 731 26.58 -32.22 -2.06
C LEU A 731 25.88 -31.91 -0.72
N GLY A 732 24.54 -31.79 -0.70
CA GLY A 732 23.77 -31.42 0.50
C GLY A 732 23.56 -29.91 0.68
N GLY A 733 23.71 -29.13 -0.40
CA GLY A 733 23.61 -27.66 -0.39
C GLY A 733 24.95 -26.97 -0.15
N PHE A 734 24.94 -25.63 -0.16
CA PHE A 734 26.17 -24.84 -0.06
C PHE A 734 26.87 -24.97 1.30
N GLU A 735 26.11 -25.11 2.39
CA GLU A 735 26.67 -25.25 3.74
C GLU A 735 27.48 -26.55 3.87
N ALA A 736 26.94 -27.65 3.35
CA ALA A 736 27.62 -28.93 3.26
C ALA A 736 28.82 -28.88 2.31
N ALA A 737 28.68 -28.27 1.12
CA ALA A 737 29.79 -28.09 0.19
C ALA A 737 30.96 -27.29 0.82
N GLY A 738 30.66 -26.20 1.54
CA GLY A 738 31.66 -25.42 2.26
C GLY A 738 32.29 -26.18 3.44
N PHE A 739 31.53 -27.04 4.12
CA PHE A 739 32.09 -27.96 5.13
C PHE A 739 33.06 -28.98 4.50
N ILE A 740 32.65 -29.65 3.42
CA ILE A 740 33.49 -30.61 2.67
C ILE A 740 34.78 -29.92 2.18
N HIS A 741 34.67 -28.70 1.65
CA HIS A 741 35.82 -27.92 1.20
C HIS A 741 36.83 -27.69 2.34
N ARG A 742 36.34 -27.32 3.53
CA ARG A 742 37.20 -27.08 4.72
C ARG A 742 37.83 -28.37 5.24
N VAL A 743 37.12 -29.49 5.23
CA VAL A 743 37.68 -30.81 5.57
C VAL A 743 38.79 -31.20 4.58
N GLY A 744 38.55 -31.00 3.28
CA GLY A 744 39.55 -31.20 2.24
C GLY A 744 40.79 -30.32 2.45
N ALA A 745 40.60 -29.05 2.82
CA ALA A 745 41.69 -28.12 3.12
C ALA A 745 42.51 -28.54 4.35
N LEU A 746 41.86 -29.00 5.42
CA LEU A 746 42.56 -29.52 6.61
C LEU A 746 43.40 -30.76 6.27
N MET A 747 42.87 -31.67 5.45
CA MET A 747 43.63 -32.82 4.97
C MET A 747 44.82 -32.39 4.10
N THR A 748 44.66 -31.32 3.32
CA THR A 748 45.75 -30.70 2.56
C THR A 748 46.86 -30.15 3.44
N PHE A 749 46.52 -29.35 4.45
CA PHE A 749 47.51 -28.86 5.41
C PHE A 749 48.18 -30.00 6.18
N ALA A 750 47.43 -31.07 6.50
CA ALA A 750 47.97 -32.23 7.19
C ALA A 750 49.03 -32.96 6.35
N TYR A 751 48.73 -33.34 5.09
CA TYR A 751 49.73 -34.03 4.27
C TYR A 751 50.92 -33.13 3.94
N PHE A 752 50.70 -31.82 3.73
CA PHE A 752 51.76 -30.88 3.44
C PHE A 752 52.69 -30.71 4.64
N GLY A 753 52.13 -30.59 5.85
CA GLY A 753 52.88 -30.56 7.10
C GLY A 753 53.68 -31.85 7.34
N ILE A 754 53.05 -33.02 7.14
CA ILE A 754 53.74 -34.31 7.26
C ILE A 754 54.90 -34.42 6.26
N HIS A 755 54.70 -33.96 5.02
CA HIS A 755 55.74 -33.94 3.99
C HIS A 755 56.89 -33.01 4.35
N LEU A 756 56.61 -31.80 4.86
CA LEU A 756 57.65 -30.90 5.36
C LEU A 756 58.45 -31.55 6.49
N VAL A 757 57.78 -32.14 7.48
CA VAL A 757 58.44 -32.83 8.60
C VAL A 757 59.31 -33.99 8.10
N ASP A 758 58.85 -34.79 7.13
CA ASP A 758 59.65 -35.86 6.51
C ASP A 758 60.87 -35.30 5.75
N LEU A 759 60.75 -34.19 5.02
CA LEU A 759 61.88 -33.51 4.38
C LEU A 759 62.91 -33.03 5.40
N PHE A 760 62.48 -32.39 6.48
CA PHE A 760 63.37 -31.96 7.57
C PHE A 760 64.05 -33.15 8.24
N ARG A 761 63.32 -34.25 8.48
CA ARG A 761 63.86 -35.47 9.08
C ARG A 761 64.93 -36.10 8.19
N ARG A 762 64.63 -36.31 6.90
CA ARG A 762 65.57 -36.88 5.92
C ARG A 762 66.79 -36.01 5.72
N LYS A 763 66.61 -34.69 5.70
CA LYS A 763 67.74 -33.76 5.65
C LYS A 763 68.65 -33.97 6.87
N ARG A 764 68.08 -34.08 8.07
CA ARG A 764 68.83 -34.32 9.32
C ARG A 764 69.55 -35.67 9.31
N GLU A 765 68.87 -36.74 8.88
CA GLU A 765 69.43 -38.09 8.76
C GLU A 765 70.54 -38.19 7.71
N SER A 766 70.48 -37.39 6.63
CA SER A 766 71.46 -37.44 5.55
C SER A 766 72.84 -36.88 5.90
N GLY A 767 72.94 -36.09 6.99
CA GLY A 767 74.17 -35.37 7.36
C GLY A 767 74.61 -34.28 6.37
N LYS A 768 73.88 -34.04 5.27
CA LYS A 768 74.23 -33.07 4.21
C LYS A 768 73.76 -31.66 4.55
N SER A 769 74.44 -30.67 3.97
CA SER A 769 73.92 -29.29 3.94
C SER A 769 72.63 -29.22 3.11
N TRP A 770 71.81 -28.18 3.32
CA TRP A 770 70.56 -28.00 2.55
C TRP A 770 70.81 -27.96 1.04
N ALA A 771 71.84 -27.24 0.59
CA ALA A 771 72.23 -27.17 -0.81
C ALA A 771 72.54 -28.58 -1.36
N GLN A 772 73.41 -29.33 -0.69
CA GLN A 772 73.78 -30.69 -1.11
C GLN A 772 72.61 -31.69 -1.06
N PHE A 773 71.67 -31.53 -0.12
CA PHE A 773 70.50 -32.38 -0.01
C PHE A 773 69.52 -32.16 -1.18
N ILE A 774 69.26 -30.90 -1.54
CA ILE A 774 68.26 -30.56 -2.56
C ILE A 774 68.82 -30.61 -3.99
N THR A 775 70.11 -30.32 -4.20
CA THR A 775 70.76 -30.33 -5.52
C THR A 775 71.56 -31.61 -5.82
N GLY A 776 71.69 -32.52 -4.85
CA GLY A 776 72.42 -33.77 -5.01
C GLY A 776 71.74 -34.78 -5.95
N PRO A 777 72.43 -35.90 -6.31
CA PRO A 777 71.84 -36.99 -7.07
C PRO A 777 70.60 -37.55 -6.34
N GLY A 778 69.42 -37.46 -6.97
CA GLY A 778 68.13 -37.82 -6.37
C GLY A 778 67.41 -36.69 -5.62
N GLY A 779 67.98 -35.49 -5.58
CA GLY A 779 67.32 -34.28 -5.07
C GLY A 779 66.19 -33.78 -5.98
N MET A 780 65.27 -32.99 -5.41
CA MET A 780 64.09 -32.48 -6.13
C MET A 780 64.37 -31.19 -6.90
N MET A 781 65.46 -30.46 -6.64
CA MET A 781 65.74 -29.20 -7.34
C MET A 781 66.15 -29.43 -8.80
N PHE A 782 65.84 -28.43 -9.63
CA PHE A 782 66.32 -28.37 -11.01
C PHE A 782 67.83 -28.15 -11.05
N SER A 783 68.50 -28.87 -11.95
CA SER A 783 69.93 -28.88 -12.18
C SER A 783 70.23 -28.74 -13.67
N ALA A 784 71.49 -28.47 -14.03
CA ALA A 784 71.92 -28.42 -15.43
C ALA A 784 71.65 -29.73 -16.19
N THR A 785 71.58 -30.86 -15.49
CA THR A 785 71.22 -32.16 -16.07
C THR A 785 69.77 -32.20 -16.53
N ASP A 786 68.84 -31.57 -15.79
CA ASP A 786 67.43 -31.53 -16.16
C ASP A 786 67.22 -30.74 -17.46
N LEU A 787 67.97 -29.65 -17.68
CA LEU A 787 67.94 -28.90 -18.93
C LEU A 787 68.50 -29.73 -20.11
N LYS A 788 69.59 -30.46 -19.89
CA LYS A 788 70.15 -31.39 -20.90
C LYS A 788 69.14 -32.49 -21.25
N GLU A 789 68.48 -33.06 -20.24
CA GLU A 789 67.43 -34.06 -20.43
C GLU A 789 66.23 -33.47 -21.17
N PHE A 790 65.78 -32.26 -20.83
CA PHE A 790 64.69 -31.56 -21.52
C PHE A 790 64.99 -31.38 -23.02
N ILE A 791 66.15 -30.81 -23.36
CA ILE A 791 66.56 -30.62 -24.76
C ILE A 791 66.70 -31.97 -25.46
N GLY A 792 67.28 -32.97 -24.78
CA GLY A 792 67.41 -34.34 -25.28
C GLY A 792 66.06 -35.00 -25.56
N SER A 793 65.07 -34.81 -24.68
CA SER A 793 63.71 -35.30 -24.87
C SER A 793 63.06 -34.65 -26.08
N PHE A 794 63.21 -33.35 -26.29
CA PHE A 794 62.71 -32.67 -27.50
C PHE A 794 63.35 -33.21 -28.78
N LYS A 795 64.67 -33.43 -28.76
CA LYS A 795 65.37 -34.10 -29.89
C LYS A 795 64.81 -35.50 -30.11
N TRP A 796 64.57 -36.28 -29.06
CA TRP A 796 63.99 -37.61 -29.15
C TRP A 796 62.55 -37.60 -29.69
N PHE A 797 61.70 -36.68 -29.22
CA PHE A 797 60.33 -36.48 -29.70
C PHE A 797 60.31 -36.21 -31.21
N LEU A 798 61.20 -35.34 -31.69
CA LEU A 798 61.37 -35.02 -33.12
C LEU A 798 62.18 -36.07 -33.91
N GLY A 799 62.62 -37.15 -33.27
CA GLY A 799 63.41 -38.20 -33.88
C GLY A 799 64.85 -37.85 -34.24
N LYS A 800 65.37 -36.74 -33.72
CA LYS A 800 66.72 -36.20 -33.94
C LYS A 800 67.74 -36.65 -32.89
N GLY A 801 67.41 -37.63 -32.05
CA GLY A 801 68.32 -38.15 -31.01
C GLY A 801 67.77 -39.33 -30.22
N PRO A 802 68.62 -40.00 -29.41
CA PRO A 802 68.22 -41.10 -28.53
C PRO A 802 67.41 -40.60 -27.32
N ARG A 803 66.65 -41.50 -26.68
CA ARG A 803 65.93 -41.21 -25.42
C ARG A 803 66.98 -40.87 -24.33
N PRO A 804 66.81 -39.77 -23.58
CA PRO A 804 67.74 -39.41 -22.51
C PRO A 804 67.85 -40.48 -21.42
N GLN A 805 69.01 -40.55 -20.77
CA GLN A 805 69.25 -41.46 -19.64
C GLN A 805 68.70 -40.87 -18.34
N TYR A 806 67.39 -40.99 -18.16
CA TYR A 806 66.70 -40.46 -16.98
C TYR A 806 67.18 -41.12 -15.69
N GLY A 807 67.32 -40.30 -14.64
CA GLY A 807 67.60 -40.74 -13.28
C GLY A 807 66.33 -40.98 -12.47
N ARG A 808 66.47 -41.00 -11.14
CA ARG A 808 65.36 -41.25 -10.19
C ARG A 808 64.14 -40.36 -10.42
N TRP A 809 64.41 -39.07 -10.64
CA TRP A 809 63.40 -38.06 -10.98
C TRP A 809 63.71 -37.47 -12.34
N THR A 810 62.72 -37.46 -13.23
CA THR A 810 62.81 -36.74 -14.51
C THR A 810 62.52 -35.26 -14.32
N TYR A 811 62.90 -34.42 -15.28
CA TYR A 811 62.60 -32.99 -15.22
C TYR A 811 61.08 -32.71 -15.12
N TRP A 812 60.23 -33.50 -15.77
CA TRP A 812 58.77 -33.31 -15.69
C TRP A 812 58.18 -33.80 -14.38
N GLU A 813 58.73 -34.86 -13.76
CA GLU A 813 58.31 -35.28 -12.41
C GLU A 813 58.68 -34.23 -11.36
N LYS A 814 59.85 -33.58 -11.51
CA LYS A 814 60.24 -32.43 -10.67
C LYS A 814 59.32 -31.23 -10.90
N PHE A 815 58.95 -30.96 -12.15
CA PHE A 815 58.00 -29.91 -12.48
C PHE A 815 56.63 -30.18 -11.85
N ASP A 816 56.07 -31.37 -12.03
CA ASP A 816 54.80 -31.79 -11.41
C ASP A 816 54.86 -31.64 -9.87
N TYR A 817 55.98 -32.05 -9.25
CA TYR A 817 56.18 -31.87 -7.81
C TYR A 817 56.14 -30.40 -7.41
N PHE A 818 56.87 -29.52 -8.10
CA PHE A 818 56.89 -28.09 -7.75
C PHE A 818 55.59 -27.37 -8.07
N ALA A 819 54.90 -27.76 -9.15
CA ALA A 819 53.60 -27.25 -9.49
C ALA A 819 52.62 -27.49 -8.33
N VAL A 820 52.59 -28.71 -7.77
CA VAL A 820 51.76 -29.01 -6.60
C VAL A 820 52.31 -28.39 -5.33
N PHE A 821 53.61 -28.46 -5.06
CA PHE A 821 54.22 -27.95 -3.83
C PHE A 821 54.02 -26.44 -3.65
N TRP A 822 54.27 -25.65 -4.71
CA TRP A 822 54.01 -24.22 -4.70
C TRP A 822 52.52 -23.91 -4.82
N GLY A 823 51.78 -24.67 -5.64
CA GLY A 823 50.33 -24.52 -5.76
C GLY A 823 49.62 -24.66 -4.42
N VAL A 824 49.98 -25.66 -3.61
CA VAL A 824 49.46 -25.87 -2.24
C VAL A 824 49.80 -24.69 -1.33
N ALA A 825 51.00 -24.11 -1.43
CA ALA A 825 51.37 -22.94 -0.64
C ALA A 825 50.55 -21.70 -1.03
N VAL A 826 50.40 -21.43 -2.33
CA VAL A 826 49.67 -20.26 -2.86
C VAL A 826 48.17 -20.38 -2.61
N ILE A 827 47.55 -21.50 -2.95
CA ILE A 827 46.12 -21.75 -2.72
C ILE A 827 45.83 -21.88 -1.21
N GLY A 828 46.75 -22.45 -0.43
CA GLY A 828 46.62 -22.59 1.01
C GLY A 828 46.67 -21.25 1.72
N LEU A 829 47.64 -20.39 1.39
CA LEU A 829 47.75 -19.05 1.99
C LEU A 829 46.57 -18.16 1.61
N SER A 830 46.21 -18.12 0.33
CA SER A 830 45.03 -17.36 -0.13
C SER A 830 43.74 -17.93 0.48
N GLY A 831 43.61 -19.24 0.64
CA GLY A 831 42.48 -19.90 1.29
C GLY A 831 42.36 -19.56 2.77
N LEU A 832 43.49 -19.49 3.50
CA LEU A 832 43.50 -19.06 4.90
C LEU A 832 43.07 -17.59 5.05
N MET A 833 43.49 -16.72 4.13
CA MET A 833 43.03 -15.33 4.11
C MET A 833 41.52 -15.23 3.92
N LEU A 834 40.93 -16.10 3.09
CA LEU A 834 39.48 -16.14 2.84
C LEU A 834 38.69 -16.85 3.95
N TRP A 835 39.31 -17.82 4.65
CA TRP A 835 38.68 -18.52 5.77
C TRP A 835 38.68 -17.64 7.04
N PHE A 836 39.76 -16.91 7.30
CA PHE A 836 39.90 -16.03 8.47
C PHE A 836 40.09 -14.54 8.09
N PRO A 837 39.17 -13.94 7.32
CA PRO A 837 39.41 -12.64 6.71
C PRO A 837 39.51 -11.51 7.73
N THR A 838 38.76 -11.58 8.83
CA THR A 838 38.82 -10.60 9.93
C THR A 838 40.12 -10.65 10.71
N PHE A 839 40.81 -11.79 10.75
CA PHE A 839 42.12 -11.93 11.37
C PHE A 839 43.22 -11.33 10.49
N PHE A 840 43.29 -11.73 9.22
CA PHE A 840 44.33 -11.24 8.30
C PHE A 840 44.22 -9.74 8.02
N THR A 841 43.00 -9.21 8.01
CA THR A 841 42.78 -7.77 7.83
C THR A 841 43.15 -6.91 9.05
N ARG A 842 43.53 -7.52 10.18
CA ARG A 842 44.14 -6.74 11.28
C ARG A 842 45.45 -6.08 10.85
N PHE A 843 46.17 -6.67 9.91
CA PHE A 843 47.45 -6.16 9.41
C PHE A 843 47.50 -5.97 7.89
N LEU A 844 46.59 -6.59 7.11
CA LEU A 844 46.43 -6.35 5.67
C LEU A 844 45.22 -5.47 5.36
N PRO A 845 45.24 -4.67 4.28
CA PRO A 845 44.06 -3.93 3.85
C PRO A 845 43.01 -4.85 3.21
N GLY A 846 41.72 -4.53 3.36
CA GLY A 846 40.62 -5.38 2.91
C GLY A 846 40.61 -5.70 1.41
N TRP A 847 41.15 -4.83 0.56
CA TRP A 847 41.23 -5.09 -0.88
C TRP A 847 42.15 -6.29 -1.23
N VAL A 848 43.08 -6.67 -0.34
CA VAL A 848 43.92 -7.87 -0.52
C VAL A 848 43.08 -9.14 -0.54
N LEU A 849 41.93 -9.17 0.16
CA LEU A 849 41.01 -10.30 0.10
C LEU A 849 40.39 -10.49 -1.30
N ASN A 850 40.19 -9.40 -2.05
CA ASN A 850 39.76 -9.50 -3.45
C ASN A 850 40.85 -10.16 -4.31
N VAL A 851 42.11 -9.76 -4.13
CA VAL A 851 43.26 -10.36 -4.84
C VAL A 851 43.44 -11.82 -4.44
N ALA A 852 43.33 -12.15 -3.15
CA ALA A 852 43.37 -13.53 -2.67
C ALA A 852 42.26 -14.37 -3.30
N THR A 853 41.06 -13.81 -3.51
CA THR A 853 39.95 -14.49 -4.21
C THR A 853 40.31 -14.82 -5.66
N ILE A 854 40.91 -13.88 -6.39
CA ILE A 854 41.38 -14.09 -7.78
C ILE A 854 42.43 -15.21 -7.79
N ILE A 855 43.50 -15.06 -7.01
CA ILE A 855 44.60 -16.02 -6.95
C ILE A 855 44.08 -17.41 -6.56
N HIS A 856 43.28 -17.52 -5.50
CA HIS A 856 42.74 -18.80 -5.05
C HIS A 856 41.87 -19.46 -6.12
N SER A 857 41.00 -18.69 -6.78
CA SER A 857 40.08 -19.22 -7.78
C SER A 857 40.77 -19.63 -9.08
N ASP A 858 41.75 -18.86 -9.56
CA ASP A 858 42.43 -19.12 -10.82
C ASP A 858 43.54 -20.16 -10.66
N GLU A 859 44.25 -20.16 -9.53
CA GLU A 859 45.19 -21.24 -9.18
C GLU A 859 44.45 -22.57 -9.05
N ALA A 860 43.24 -22.59 -8.46
CA ALA A 860 42.42 -23.80 -8.40
C ALA A 860 42.04 -24.30 -9.80
N LEU A 861 41.69 -23.40 -10.74
CA LEU A 861 41.36 -23.77 -12.11
C LEU A 861 42.60 -24.33 -12.84
N LEU A 862 43.75 -23.67 -12.69
CA LEU A 862 45.03 -24.14 -13.21
C LEU A 862 45.37 -25.52 -12.66
N ALA A 863 45.30 -25.71 -11.34
CA ALA A 863 45.61 -26.98 -10.69
C ALA A 863 44.66 -28.10 -11.16
N VAL A 864 43.35 -27.88 -11.20
CA VAL A 864 42.36 -28.86 -11.65
C VAL A 864 42.62 -29.28 -13.10
N GLY A 865 42.78 -28.30 -14.00
CA GLY A 865 43.04 -28.61 -15.40
C GLY A 865 44.40 -29.28 -15.58
N PHE A 866 45.48 -28.79 -14.94
CA PHE A 866 46.82 -29.34 -15.09
C PHE A 866 46.90 -30.77 -14.56
N ILE A 867 46.31 -31.04 -13.39
CA ILE A 867 46.31 -32.38 -12.81
C ILE A 867 45.56 -33.35 -13.72
N PHE A 868 44.30 -33.09 -14.04
CA PHE A 868 43.49 -34.05 -14.79
C PHE A 868 43.81 -34.14 -16.30
N THR A 869 44.61 -33.22 -16.86
CA THR A 869 45.09 -33.31 -18.24
C THR A 869 46.56 -33.72 -18.31
N VAL A 870 47.47 -32.86 -17.85
CA VAL A 870 48.92 -33.01 -18.04
C VAL A 870 49.50 -34.06 -17.09
N HIS A 871 49.22 -33.97 -15.79
CA HIS A 871 49.76 -34.94 -14.83
C HIS A 871 49.23 -36.35 -15.12
N PHE A 872 47.91 -36.49 -15.29
CA PHE A 872 47.30 -37.76 -15.67
C PHE A 872 47.79 -38.27 -17.03
N PHE A 873 48.09 -37.39 -17.99
CA PHE A 873 48.77 -37.82 -19.20
C PHE A 873 50.16 -38.39 -18.88
N ASN A 874 50.99 -37.59 -18.21
CA ASN A 874 52.38 -37.91 -17.85
C ASN A 874 52.51 -39.16 -16.99
N THR A 875 51.48 -39.59 -16.27
CA THR A 875 51.55 -40.78 -15.41
C THR A 875 50.71 -41.94 -15.93
N HIS A 876 49.49 -41.68 -16.40
CA HIS A 876 48.50 -42.72 -16.63
C HIS A 876 48.12 -42.92 -18.11
N PHE A 877 48.01 -41.84 -18.90
CA PHE A 877 47.67 -41.96 -20.33
C PHE A 877 48.86 -42.05 -21.27
N ARG A 878 50.11 -41.93 -20.77
CA ARG A 878 51.27 -42.25 -21.59
C ARG A 878 51.09 -43.63 -22.21
N PRO A 879 51.18 -43.77 -23.54
CA PRO A 879 51.07 -45.05 -24.22
C PRO A 879 51.80 -46.21 -23.52
N GLU A 880 53.05 -46.01 -23.10
CA GLU A 880 53.84 -47.04 -22.39
C GLU A 880 53.23 -47.52 -21.06
N LYS A 881 52.46 -46.69 -20.36
CA LYS A 881 51.87 -46.98 -19.05
C LYS A 881 50.36 -47.28 -19.08
N PHE A 882 49.72 -47.13 -20.25
CA PHE A 882 48.29 -47.37 -20.44
C PHE A 882 47.93 -48.84 -20.17
N PRO A 883 46.83 -49.16 -19.45
CA PRO A 883 45.69 -48.28 -19.13
C PRO A 883 45.84 -47.35 -17.93
N MET A 884 46.76 -47.64 -16.99
CA MET A 884 46.96 -46.85 -15.77
C MET A 884 48.25 -47.30 -15.07
N ASP A 885 49.17 -46.38 -14.79
CA ASP A 885 50.32 -46.67 -13.91
C ASP A 885 49.87 -46.86 -12.46
N THR A 886 50.20 -48.02 -11.87
CA THR A 886 49.84 -48.37 -10.48
C THR A 886 51.01 -48.30 -9.51
N VAL A 887 52.21 -47.93 -9.98
CA VAL A 887 53.46 -47.97 -9.18
C VAL A 887 53.37 -47.09 -7.93
N ILE A 888 52.66 -45.96 -7.97
CA ILE A 888 52.45 -45.11 -6.78
C ILE A 888 51.55 -45.76 -5.72
N PHE A 889 50.74 -46.74 -6.09
CA PHE A 889 49.86 -47.45 -5.16
C PHE A 889 50.43 -48.79 -4.72
N THR A 890 51.10 -49.52 -5.60
CA THR A 890 51.72 -50.82 -5.30
C THR A 890 53.14 -50.66 -4.73
N GLY A 891 53.85 -49.62 -5.14
CA GLY A 891 55.21 -49.28 -4.71
C GLY A 891 56.33 -49.92 -5.54
N GLY A 892 56.03 -50.80 -6.49
CA GLY A 892 57.02 -51.57 -7.26
C GLY A 892 56.83 -51.46 -8.78
N ILE A 893 57.94 -51.41 -9.52
CA ILE A 893 58.02 -51.38 -11.00
C ILE A 893 58.73 -52.63 -11.51
N PRO A 894 58.30 -53.29 -12.63
CA PRO A 894 59.02 -54.42 -13.21
C PRO A 894 60.49 -54.11 -13.49
N LEU A 895 61.40 -55.05 -13.19
CA LEU A 895 62.84 -54.82 -13.29
C LEU A 895 63.30 -54.45 -14.70
N ASP A 896 62.78 -55.11 -15.74
CA ASP A 896 63.22 -54.84 -17.12
C ASP A 896 62.63 -53.54 -17.67
N GLU A 897 61.44 -53.15 -17.21
CA GLU A 897 60.90 -51.81 -17.43
C GLU A 897 61.77 -50.75 -16.73
N PHE A 898 62.18 -50.98 -15.49
CA PHE A 898 63.00 -50.05 -14.71
C PHE A 898 64.35 -49.76 -15.36
N LYS A 899 65.03 -50.79 -15.89
CA LYS A 899 66.29 -50.64 -16.66
C LYS A 899 66.15 -49.68 -17.83
N LYS A 900 65.00 -49.68 -18.51
CA LYS A 900 64.76 -48.89 -19.73
C LYS A 900 64.18 -47.51 -19.44
N ASP A 901 63.31 -47.39 -18.43
CA ASP A 901 62.70 -46.12 -18.06
C ASP A 901 63.63 -45.26 -17.20
N ARG A 902 64.49 -45.90 -16.37
CA ARG A 902 65.39 -45.27 -15.40
C ARG A 902 66.83 -45.81 -15.48
N PRO A 903 67.47 -45.76 -16.66
CA PRO A 903 68.78 -46.40 -16.87
C PRO A 903 69.85 -45.89 -15.91
N ARG A 904 69.87 -44.58 -15.62
CA ARG A 904 70.87 -43.98 -14.74
C ARG A 904 70.66 -44.36 -13.27
N GLU A 905 69.41 -44.47 -12.81
CA GLU A 905 69.14 -44.93 -11.44
C GLU A 905 69.48 -46.42 -11.29
N TYR A 906 69.20 -47.23 -12.31
CA TYR A 906 69.59 -48.63 -12.32
C TYR A 906 71.11 -48.81 -12.27
N GLU A 907 71.86 -48.09 -13.10
CA GLU A 907 73.33 -48.11 -13.10
C GLU A 907 73.91 -47.66 -11.76
N GLU A 908 73.33 -46.64 -11.12
CA GLU A 908 73.73 -46.18 -9.79
C GLU A 908 73.47 -47.23 -8.71
N LEU A 909 72.34 -47.94 -8.75
CA LEU A 909 72.00 -49.03 -7.81
C LEU A 909 72.91 -50.25 -7.98
N VAL A 910 73.22 -50.61 -9.23
CA VAL A 910 74.17 -51.70 -9.53
C VAL A 910 75.57 -51.31 -9.06
N ARG A 911 76.04 -50.09 -9.39
CA ARG A 911 77.38 -49.61 -8.98
C ARG A 911 77.53 -49.47 -7.47
N SER A 912 76.45 -49.16 -6.76
CA SER A 912 76.45 -49.05 -5.30
C SER A 912 76.25 -50.38 -4.57
N GLY A 913 75.96 -51.48 -5.29
CA GLY A 913 75.72 -52.80 -4.70
C GLY A 913 74.43 -52.90 -3.89
N ARG A 914 73.44 -52.03 -4.16
CA ARG A 914 72.20 -51.93 -3.38
C ARG A 914 70.96 -52.42 -4.13
N LEU A 915 71.12 -53.00 -5.33
CA LEU A 915 69.99 -53.40 -6.15
C LEU A 915 69.10 -54.44 -5.43
N GLU A 916 69.72 -55.40 -4.75
CA GLU A 916 69.07 -56.49 -4.03
C GLU A 916 68.20 -56.00 -2.87
N GLU A 917 68.61 -54.94 -2.17
CA GLU A 917 67.83 -54.31 -1.08
C GLU A 917 66.49 -53.77 -1.57
N HIS A 918 66.40 -53.45 -2.86
CA HIS A 918 65.24 -52.83 -3.49
C HIS A 918 64.38 -53.82 -4.27
N LEU A 919 64.80 -55.08 -4.44
CA LEU A 919 64.01 -56.09 -5.14
C LEU A 919 62.82 -56.57 -4.29
N VAL A 920 61.64 -56.64 -4.91
CA VAL A 920 60.39 -57.09 -4.31
C VAL A 920 59.64 -58.01 -5.27
N PRO A 921 58.83 -58.96 -4.77
CA PRO A 921 57.98 -59.78 -5.63
C PRO A 921 56.94 -58.92 -6.34
N ALA A 922 56.42 -59.43 -7.47
CA ALA A 922 55.30 -58.81 -8.16
C ALA A 922 54.09 -58.62 -7.22
N PRO A 923 53.39 -57.47 -7.28
CA PRO A 923 52.20 -57.24 -6.47
C PRO A 923 51.03 -58.17 -6.87
N ASP A 924 50.17 -58.51 -5.92
CA ASP A 924 48.99 -59.36 -6.16
C ASP A 924 48.12 -58.77 -7.28
N PRO A 925 47.81 -59.54 -8.35
CA PRO A 925 46.92 -59.10 -9.43
C PRO A 925 45.57 -58.55 -8.97
N ARG A 926 45.02 -59.04 -7.85
CA ARG A 926 43.76 -58.55 -7.25
C ARG A 926 43.93 -57.13 -6.72
N ASP A 927 45.05 -56.82 -6.08
CA ASP A 927 45.32 -55.49 -5.54
C ASP A 927 45.61 -54.49 -6.66
N VAL A 928 46.35 -54.90 -7.70
CA VAL A 928 46.53 -54.09 -8.92
C VAL A 928 45.18 -53.73 -9.54
N ARG A 929 44.23 -54.68 -9.59
CA ARG A 929 42.88 -54.44 -10.11
C ARG A 929 42.09 -53.43 -9.26
N LYS A 930 42.13 -53.53 -7.93
CA LYS A 930 41.48 -52.59 -7.01
C LYS A 930 42.00 -51.15 -7.23
N TRP A 931 43.32 -50.98 -7.30
CA TRP A 931 43.92 -49.66 -7.52
C TRP A 931 43.60 -49.08 -8.90
N ARG A 932 43.50 -49.92 -9.93
CA ARG A 932 43.01 -49.48 -11.25
C ARG A 932 41.57 -48.97 -11.18
N ILE A 933 40.68 -49.67 -10.49
CA ILE A 933 39.28 -49.22 -10.32
C ILE A 933 39.24 -47.87 -9.60
N PHE A 934 39.98 -47.74 -8.49
CA PHE A 934 40.09 -46.47 -7.76
C PHE A 934 40.61 -45.32 -8.65
N GLY A 935 41.70 -45.57 -9.38
CA GLY A 935 42.27 -44.59 -10.31
C GLY A 935 41.31 -44.19 -11.43
N TRP A 936 40.57 -45.15 -12.00
CA TRP A 936 39.57 -44.87 -13.03
C TRP A 936 38.39 -44.05 -12.49
N ILE A 937 37.92 -44.32 -11.27
CA ILE A 937 36.88 -43.49 -10.63
C ILE A 937 37.37 -42.05 -10.47
N ALA A 938 38.57 -41.86 -9.90
CA ALA A 938 39.17 -40.55 -9.73
C ALA A 938 39.33 -39.80 -11.06
N LEU A 939 39.77 -40.51 -12.10
CA LEU A 939 39.96 -39.99 -13.45
C LEU A 939 38.65 -39.60 -14.12
N SER A 940 37.63 -40.46 -14.05
CA SER A 940 36.31 -40.17 -14.61
C SER A 940 35.67 -38.96 -13.95
N LEU A 941 35.81 -38.81 -12.63
CA LEU A 941 35.37 -37.61 -11.92
C LEU A 941 36.13 -36.36 -12.39
N GLY A 942 37.45 -36.45 -12.55
CA GLY A 942 38.29 -35.35 -13.03
C GLY A 942 37.99 -34.91 -14.45
N ILE A 943 37.87 -35.86 -15.39
CA ILE A 943 37.51 -35.58 -16.78
C ILE A 943 36.09 -35.04 -16.86
N GLY A 944 35.14 -35.62 -16.12
CA GLY A 944 33.78 -35.11 -16.01
C GLY A 944 33.78 -33.65 -15.57
N LEU A 945 34.57 -33.31 -14.56
CA LEU A 945 34.73 -31.92 -14.09
C LEU A 945 35.33 -31.01 -15.17
N ILE A 946 36.36 -31.44 -15.89
CA ILE A 946 36.92 -30.68 -17.02
C ILE A 946 35.86 -30.43 -18.09
N LEU A 947 35.09 -31.44 -18.49
CA LEU A 947 34.04 -31.28 -19.50
C LEU A 947 32.98 -30.26 -19.06
N LEU A 948 32.61 -30.25 -17.77
CA LEU A 948 31.70 -29.26 -17.21
C LEU A 948 32.31 -27.85 -17.18
N ILE A 949 33.61 -27.73 -16.88
CA ILE A 949 34.36 -26.47 -16.93
C ILE A 949 34.40 -25.93 -18.37
N LEU A 950 34.75 -26.77 -19.34
CA LEU A 950 34.78 -26.41 -20.76
C LEU A 950 33.40 -26.01 -21.26
N TYR A 951 32.37 -26.78 -20.89
CA TYR A 951 30.97 -26.43 -21.19
C TYR A 951 30.62 -25.04 -20.64
N ALA A 952 30.99 -24.75 -19.39
CA ALA A 952 30.70 -23.45 -18.79
C ALA A 952 31.48 -22.31 -19.46
N ALA A 953 32.75 -22.53 -19.79
CA ALA A 953 33.59 -21.54 -20.45
C ALA A 953 33.13 -21.21 -21.88
N ILE A 954 32.62 -22.21 -22.62
CA ILE A 954 32.24 -22.04 -24.04
C ILE A 954 30.78 -21.58 -24.19
N PHE A 955 29.86 -22.15 -23.40
CA PHE A 955 28.42 -21.98 -23.65
C PHE A 955 27.69 -21.11 -22.63
N THR A 956 28.24 -20.94 -21.42
CA THR A 956 27.54 -20.22 -20.34
C THR A 956 28.24 -18.95 -19.88
N TYR A 957 29.53 -18.78 -20.17
CA TYR A 957 30.26 -17.53 -19.94
C TYR A 957 29.82 -16.52 -21.01
N ARG A 958 29.18 -15.43 -20.57
CA ARG A 958 28.72 -14.33 -21.42
C ARG A 958 29.34 -13.03 -20.93
#